data_AF-A0A914AKL8-F1
#
_entry.id   AF-A0A914AKL8-F1
#
_cell.length_a   1.000
_cell.length_b   1.000
_cell.length_c   1.000
_cell.angle_alpha   90.00
_cell.angle_beta   90.00
_cell.angle_gamma   90.00
#
_symmetry.space_group_name_H-M   'P 1'
#
loop_
_entity.id
_entity.type
_entity.pdbx_description
1 polymer ?
#
loop_
_entity_poly.entity_id
_entity_poly.type
_entity_poly.pdbx_seq_one_letter_code
_entity_poly.pdbx_strand_id
1 'polypeptide(L)'
;MSNFLIVDKLVVNTQFSGQCCIELCQGDITDLDVKDKVDVICVSVFGSRYTPLSDTLVGALHEKLKLSVKLLARDKAEDLRHAYMCWWSKPLPDHLPYRKLLCFENRGKVCRPQELVGNVFRCLVPILNNEPGTVVTPLLNTGIQGVDEATMLVGMVEAAIKWMKAGLPLKQLKIVMFAKVVKGKVVQVNMRNLQGVLKSFKELKERYNNSDVIPLDVPLEYDIYLSHSPEDDEIASTVEARFRASKPDIRIYKSKHALDEVADGQASFWQEEVFNVMLRSARVVPILSAAFLESKACVDLYNMALCCNRRAQRDLLAPLYIERIEDMPTYMGLVQYLDCSPKDEAKIGESCRDLVKSLERDSLKVHSEMVMADDSPLHYDIFVSYSHQDSRLAVSIVEKLQKLNPKLKIFFDRQELKVGIAWQRTLYHAIDGCRSFMALVSNTYTKSAMCIEEFNLALAKHCSSDSMIRLVPVCIERLVDSSPEFQQVKLINATPCVFDPAVEIICTSLVDWIAGKDWYPQLDSVFRRRIGMIVDVSECAAERRRLQFFLEYGKGNNTLNCEDVEFPTLSKGLYSPDRSITKNKENEVCDVAFSCAPKDKLFVTFMARILREVSPGLVIKETADTENERLALMESARKVVVFLSANYLESVEQVEELHTVLLRQRYRSPTQVLFPVTIHHLPQLPTYFHLVPCDFNLTDPLWLELFTKHKIALPPNLEDDWQMSQKNSELQVENHVFIGLIAAAHSLLLQLSTESEHPPSPKTNHQPMLLNVLLLRAKVERLLKEVNHGAKEDKDEMVNRAGYQENYLLDVVDPPQESFSTTLESQRDEGLGSGTSCHKHVNLSSQDSQGFTNPNVNTNSSLSHTHYPVKEREVAIDIRRSEDDTPQDESHIQHRKEGSSVKSTGWGSTSDEEKHTANRISSRSCMLV
;
A
#
# COMPACT_ATOMS: atom_id res chain seq x y z
N MET A 1 4.45 -40.53 19.04
CA MET A 1 3.39 -40.19 20.02
C MET A 1 3.73 -38.81 20.56
N SER A 2 2.77 -37.92 20.70
CA SER A 2 3.03 -36.56 21.22
C SER A 2 3.39 -36.58 22.71
N ASN A 3 4.31 -35.69 23.12
CA ASN A 3 4.48 -35.32 24.54
C ASN A 3 3.38 -34.33 25.00
N PHE A 4 2.56 -33.83 24.06
CA PHE A 4 1.32 -33.12 24.32
C PHE A 4 0.15 -34.07 24.55
N LEU A 5 -0.63 -33.78 25.59
CA LEU A 5 -1.95 -34.35 25.87
C LEU A 5 -2.99 -33.21 25.80
N ILE A 6 -4.02 -33.36 24.96
CA ILE A 6 -5.22 -32.51 25.05
C ILE A 6 -6.06 -33.01 26.22
N VAL A 7 -6.33 -32.14 27.19
CA VAL A 7 -7.10 -32.44 28.40
C VAL A 7 -8.59 -32.20 28.15
N ASP A 8 -8.92 -31.05 27.55
CA ASP A 8 -10.27 -30.72 27.11
C ASP A 8 -10.26 -29.74 25.93
N LYS A 9 -11.38 -29.66 25.21
CA LYS A 9 -11.59 -28.84 24.01
C LYS A 9 -12.92 -28.10 24.09
N LEU A 10 -12.86 -26.77 23.98
CA LEU A 10 -14.00 -25.86 23.84
C LEU A 10 -14.13 -25.52 22.35
N VAL A 11 -15.34 -25.63 21.81
CA VAL A 11 -15.63 -25.37 20.39
C VAL A 11 -16.30 -24.01 20.27
N VAL A 12 -15.77 -23.15 19.41
CA VAL A 12 -16.28 -21.79 19.19
C VAL A 12 -16.84 -21.72 17.78
N ASN A 13 -18.16 -21.83 17.66
CA ASN A 13 -18.84 -21.57 16.39
C ASN A 13 -18.84 -20.05 16.15
N THR A 14 -18.25 -19.61 15.04
CA THR A 14 -18.18 -18.21 14.63
C THR A 14 -18.93 -18.00 13.31
N GLN A 15 -19.45 -16.79 13.10
CA GLN A 15 -20.14 -16.43 11.85
C GLN A 15 -19.21 -16.48 10.63
N PHE A 16 -17.95 -16.04 10.78
CA PHE A 16 -17.04 -15.76 9.66
C PHE A 16 -15.86 -16.74 9.53
N SER A 17 -15.33 -17.24 10.65
CA SER A 17 -14.25 -18.26 10.64
C SER A 17 -14.79 -19.70 10.62
N GLY A 18 -16.12 -19.89 10.67
CA GLY A 18 -16.74 -21.20 10.87
C GLY A 18 -16.45 -21.75 12.26
N GLN A 19 -16.16 -23.05 12.35
CA GLN A 19 -15.82 -23.70 13.62
C GLN A 19 -14.34 -23.46 13.98
N CYS A 20 -14.11 -22.71 15.06
CA CYS A 20 -12.82 -22.57 15.73
C CYS A 20 -12.77 -23.41 17.01
N CYS A 21 -11.60 -23.58 17.62
CA CYS A 21 -11.48 -24.25 18.91
C CYS A 21 -10.40 -23.70 19.82
N ILE A 22 -10.63 -23.87 21.12
CA ILE A 22 -9.67 -23.61 22.19
C ILE A 22 -9.42 -24.95 22.89
N GLU A 23 -8.16 -25.35 22.98
CA GLU A 23 -7.72 -26.63 23.53
C GLU A 23 -6.89 -26.39 24.78
N LEU A 24 -7.29 -27.00 25.89
CA LEU A 24 -6.53 -27.00 27.13
C LEU A 24 -5.60 -28.23 27.13
N CYS A 25 -4.30 -28.00 27.13
CA CYS A 25 -3.27 -29.01 26.94
C CYS A 25 -2.39 -29.18 28.19
N GLN A 26 -1.81 -30.37 28.33
CA GLN A 26 -0.75 -30.69 29.29
C GLN A 26 0.48 -31.21 28.55
N GLY A 27 1.65 -30.68 28.91
CA GLY A 27 2.93 -31.03 28.31
C GLY A 27 3.98 -29.95 28.58
N ASP A 28 5.16 -30.10 28.00
CA ASP A 28 6.07 -28.96 27.80
C ASP A 28 5.77 -28.37 26.42
N ILE A 29 5.48 -27.06 26.36
CA ILE A 29 5.28 -26.34 25.10
C ILE A 29 6.48 -26.51 24.16
N THR A 30 7.71 -26.57 24.67
CA THR A 30 8.92 -26.74 23.85
C THR A 30 9.11 -28.13 23.25
N ASP A 31 8.28 -29.12 23.63
CA ASP A 31 8.29 -30.49 23.09
C ASP A 31 7.23 -30.69 21.96
N LEU A 32 6.74 -29.61 21.34
CA LEU A 32 5.85 -29.69 20.18
C LEU A 32 6.61 -30.23 18.94
N ASP A 33 5.96 -31.12 18.19
CA ASP A 33 6.52 -31.75 17.00
C ASP A 33 6.45 -30.81 15.79
N VAL A 34 7.47 -30.81 14.93
CA VAL A 34 7.55 -29.93 13.75
C VAL A 34 6.47 -30.26 12.70
N LYS A 35 5.92 -31.48 12.70
CA LYS A 35 4.73 -31.80 11.88
C LYS A 35 3.44 -31.12 12.38
N ASP A 36 3.40 -30.78 13.67
CA ASP A 36 2.26 -30.15 14.37
C ASP A 36 2.49 -28.63 14.55
N LYS A 37 3.34 -28.03 13.68
CA LYS A 37 3.80 -26.64 13.68
C LYS A 37 2.64 -25.65 13.67
N VAL A 38 2.77 -24.58 14.45
CA VAL A 38 1.75 -23.52 14.61
C VAL A 38 2.29 -22.14 14.28
N ASP A 39 1.42 -21.21 13.93
CA ASP A 39 1.81 -19.90 13.40
C ASP A 39 2.42 -18.98 14.47
N VAL A 40 1.97 -19.08 15.72
CA VAL A 40 2.49 -18.23 16.81
C VAL A 40 2.67 -19.02 18.10
N ILE A 41 3.84 -18.90 18.72
CA ILE A 41 4.03 -19.15 20.16
C ILE A 41 3.96 -17.83 20.93
N CYS A 42 3.04 -17.73 21.88
CA CYS A 42 3.00 -16.60 22.81
C CYS A 42 3.93 -16.86 24.01
N VAL A 43 4.61 -15.82 24.48
CA VAL A 43 5.40 -15.83 25.72
C VAL A 43 5.10 -14.58 26.54
N SER A 44 5.23 -14.67 27.86
CA SER A 44 5.16 -13.50 28.76
C SER A 44 6.48 -13.31 29.49
N VAL A 45 6.85 -12.05 29.70
CA VAL A 45 8.03 -11.66 30.47
C VAL A 45 7.71 -10.47 31.38
N PHE A 46 8.61 -10.19 32.33
CA PHE A 46 8.66 -8.85 32.95
C PHE A 46 9.29 -7.87 31.96
N GLY A 47 8.82 -6.62 31.95
CA GLY A 47 9.24 -5.60 30.97
C GLY A 47 10.75 -5.53 30.74
N SER A 48 11.16 -5.70 29.49
CA SER A 48 12.56 -5.75 29.03
C SER A 48 13.49 -6.81 29.68
N ARG A 49 12.96 -7.78 30.45
CA ARG A 49 13.73 -8.82 31.14
C ARG A 49 13.63 -10.19 30.44
N TYR A 50 14.36 -10.34 29.33
CA TYR A 50 14.45 -11.58 28.54
C TYR A 50 15.61 -12.52 28.95
N THR A 51 16.09 -12.43 30.18
CA THR A 51 17.17 -13.32 30.67
C THR A 51 16.66 -14.76 30.71
N PRO A 52 17.36 -15.74 30.10
CA PRO A 52 17.01 -17.14 30.26
C PRO A 52 17.25 -17.56 31.71
N LEU A 53 16.17 -17.87 32.42
CA LEU A 53 16.19 -18.40 33.78
C LEU A 53 15.70 -19.85 33.72
N SER A 54 16.32 -20.74 34.50
CA SER A 54 15.81 -22.08 34.74
C SER A 54 14.35 -22.02 35.22
N ASP A 55 13.58 -23.05 34.89
CA ASP A 55 12.15 -23.16 35.22
C ASP A 55 11.25 -22.07 34.61
N THR A 56 11.72 -21.35 33.58
CA THR A 56 10.92 -20.41 32.77
C THR A 56 10.85 -20.84 31.31
N LEU A 57 9.78 -20.41 30.60
CA LEU A 57 9.68 -20.64 29.16
C LEU A 57 10.81 -19.95 28.37
N VAL A 58 11.30 -18.79 28.83
CA VAL A 58 12.46 -18.12 28.21
C VAL A 58 13.73 -18.98 28.34
N GLY A 59 13.92 -19.63 29.49
CA GLY A 59 14.98 -20.63 29.70
C GLY A 59 14.79 -21.85 28.80
N ALA A 60 13.62 -22.48 28.83
CA ALA A 60 13.34 -23.68 28.03
C ALA A 60 13.51 -23.46 26.51
N LEU A 61 13.05 -22.32 25.98
CA LEU A 61 13.29 -21.92 24.59
C LEU A 61 14.78 -21.80 24.26
N HIS A 62 15.56 -21.19 25.15
CA HIS A 62 17.00 -21.02 24.97
C HIS A 62 17.79 -22.33 25.13
N GLU A 63 17.43 -23.17 26.09
CA GLU A 63 18.14 -24.41 26.40
C GLU A 63 17.83 -25.53 25.40
N LYS A 64 16.55 -25.79 25.11
CA LYS A 64 16.11 -26.87 24.21
C LYS A 64 16.14 -26.45 22.75
N LEU A 65 15.47 -25.35 22.41
CA LEU A 65 15.26 -24.90 21.02
C LEU A 65 16.29 -23.88 20.53
N LYS A 66 17.30 -23.56 21.37
CA LYS A 66 18.34 -22.54 21.10
C LYS A 66 17.82 -21.14 20.79
N LEU A 67 16.54 -20.88 21.07
CA LEU A 67 15.84 -19.67 20.70
C LEU A 67 15.97 -18.60 21.79
N SER A 68 16.79 -17.57 21.53
CA SER A 68 17.02 -16.48 22.48
C SER A 68 15.99 -15.36 22.32
N VAL A 69 15.00 -15.32 23.22
CA VAL A 69 14.00 -14.22 23.27
C VAL A 69 14.67 -12.84 23.39
N LYS A 70 15.85 -12.75 24.02
CA LYS A 70 16.65 -11.51 24.10
C LYS A 70 17.16 -11.02 22.75
N LEU A 71 17.47 -11.92 21.82
CA LEU A 71 17.87 -11.55 20.45
C LEU A 71 16.64 -11.16 19.62
N LEU A 72 15.56 -11.94 19.71
CA LEU A 72 14.29 -11.63 19.04
C LEU A 72 13.69 -10.28 19.49
N ALA A 73 13.87 -9.89 20.76
CA ALA A 73 13.42 -8.59 21.27
C ALA A 73 14.19 -7.39 20.69
N ARG A 74 15.41 -7.63 20.20
CA ARG A 74 16.17 -6.64 19.42
C ARG A 74 15.68 -6.67 17.98
N ASP A 75 15.82 -7.81 17.30
CA ASP A 75 15.39 -8.01 15.91
C ASP A 75 13.93 -8.53 15.79
N LYS A 76 13.01 -7.69 16.23
CA LYS A 76 11.54 -7.90 16.14
C LYS A 76 11.01 -7.42 14.79
N ALA A 77 9.88 -7.97 14.35
CA ALA A 77 9.21 -7.51 13.14
C ALA A 77 8.34 -6.26 13.40
N GLU A 78 7.81 -6.11 14.61
CA GLU A 78 6.97 -4.98 15.01
C GLU A 78 7.16 -4.69 16.51
N ASP A 79 7.06 -3.42 16.91
CA ASP A 79 7.23 -2.97 18.31
C ASP A 79 6.03 -2.17 18.84
N LEU A 80 4.93 -2.88 19.15
CA LEU A 80 3.75 -2.28 19.78
C LEU A 80 3.88 -2.24 21.31
N ARG A 81 5.09 -2.14 21.88
CA ARG A 81 5.29 -2.09 23.34
C ARG A 81 4.81 -0.79 23.98
N HIS A 82 4.59 0.27 23.20
CA HIS A 82 3.94 1.49 23.65
C HIS A 82 2.42 1.25 23.80
N ALA A 83 1.72 0.98 22.71
CA ALA A 83 0.26 0.83 22.68
C ALA A 83 -0.26 -0.44 23.38
N TYR A 84 0.39 -1.59 23.16
CA TYR A 84 -0.12 -2.91 23.56
C TYR A 84 0.82 -3.68 24.51
N MET A 85 1.96 -3.12 24.91
CA MET A 85 2.99 -3.84 25.69
C MET A 85 3.47 -5.15 25.01
N CYS A 86 3.28 -5.26 23.69
CA CYS A 86 3.54 -6.46 22.90
C CYS A 86 4.51 -6.18 21.76
N TRP A 87 5.29 -7.19 21.37
CA TRP A 87 6.06 -7.21 20.14
C TRP A 87 6.08 -8.64 19.61
N TRP A 88 6.29 -8.81 18.31
CA TRP A 88 6.49 -10.14 17.74
C TRP A 88 7.79 -10.23 16.95
N SER A 89 8.40 -11.41 17.00
CA SER A 89 9.56 -11.70 16.20
C SER A 89 9.22 -11.70 14.72
N LYS A 90 10.26 -11.48 13.92
CA LYS A 90 10.31 -12.05 12.57
C LYS A 90 10.11 -13.57 12.67
N PRO A 91 9.45 -14.21 11.71
CA PRO A 91 9.38 -15.65 11.64
C PRO A 91 10.69 -16.40 11.93
N LEU A 92 10.48 -17.55 12.56
CA LEU A 92 11.50 -18.35 13.23
C LEU A 92 12.05 -19.43 12.28
N PRO A 93 13.28 -19.92 12.50
CA PRO A 93 13.88 -20.96 11.67
C PRO A 93 12.98 -22.17 11.46
N ASP A 94 12.84 -22.64 10.22
CA ASP A 94 11.77 -23.57 9.83
C ASP A 94 11.77 -24.94 10.52
N HIS A 95 12.92 -25.34 11.07
CA HIS A 95 13.07 -26.56 11.88
C HIS A 95 12.40 -26.46 13.27
N LEU A 96 11.89 -25.29 13.66
CA LEU A 96 11.13 -25.10 14.89
C LEU A 96 9.63 -25.33 14.63
N PRO A 97 8.87 -25.84 15.62
CA PRO A 97 7.43 -26.07 15.51
C PRO A 97 6.61 -24.75 15.59
N TYR A 98 7.23 -23.60 15.32
CA TYR A 98 6.67 -22.26 15.47
C TYR A 98 7.01 -21.40 14.26
N ARG A 99 6.01 -20.74 13.66
CA ARG A 99 6.28 -19.74 12.62
C ARG A 99 6.73 -18.41 13.22
N LYS A 100 6.13 -17.91 14.31
CA LYS A 100 6.45 -16.61 14.98
C LYS A 100 6.47 -16.74 16.50
N LEU A 101 7.19 -15.85 17.19
CA LEU A 101 7.05 -15.64 18.64
C LEU A 101 6.38 -14.29 18.91
N LEU A 102 5.30 -14.28 19.70
CA LEU A 102 4.63 -13.08 20.20
C LEU A 102 4.94 -12.91 21.69
N CYS A 103 5.61 -11.82 22.05
CA CYS A 103 5.99 -11.53 23.42
C CYS A 103 5.05 -10.49 24.06
N PHE A 104 4.61 -10.75 25.28
CA PHE A 104 3.85 -9.83 26.11
C PHE A 104 4.69 -9.38 27.32
N GLU A 105 4.94 -8.07 27.42
CA GLU A 105 5.81 -7.45 28.43
C GLU A 105 5.01 -6.79 29.55
N ASN A 106 4.84 -7.48 30.69
CA ASN A 106 4.22 -6.83 31.84
C ASN A 106 5.22 -5.88 32.53
N ARG A 107 4.95 -4.58 32.44
CA ARG A 107 5.75 -3.48 33.03
C ARG A 107 5.35 -3.11 34.47
N GLY A 108 4.36 -3.80 35.06
CA GLY A 108 4.11 -3.77 36.50
C GLY A 108 3.44 -2.51 37.07
N LYS A 109 2.31 -2.07 36.48
CA LYS A 109 1.46 -0.99 37.05
C LYS A 109 -0.02 -1.38 37.07
N VAL A 110 -0.65 -1.13 38.23
CA VAL A 110 -2.10 -1.01 38.56
C VAL A 110 -3.07 -2.06 38.00
N CYS A 111 -3.24 -2.19 36.68
CA CYS A 111 -4.28 -3.03 36.07
C CYS A 111 -4.01 -4.54 36.27
N ARG A 112 -5.07 -5.37 36.30
CA ARG A 112 -4.92 -6.81 36.50
C ARG A 112 -4.46 -7.48 35.19
N PRO A 113 -3.45 -8.38 35.17
CA PRO A 113 -2.89 -8.90 33.92
C PRO A 113 -3.89 -9.61 32.98
N GLN A 114 -4.98 -10.18 33.50
CA GLN A 114 -6.07 -10.73 32.70
C GLN A 114 -6.84 -9.66 31.88
N GLU A 115 -6.89 -8.41 32.35
CA GLU A 115 -7.44 -7.26 31.62
C GLU A 115 -6.48 -6.75 30.53
N LEU A 116 -5.21 -7.17 30.60
CA LEU A 116 -4.17 -6.84 29.62
C LEU A 116 -3.99 -7.92 28.54
N VAL A 117 -4.37 -9.18 28.80
CA VAL A 117 -4.08 -10.31 27.89
C VAL A 117 -4.76 -10.21 26.52
N GLY A 118 -5.84 -9.42 26.41
CA GLY A 118 -6.40 -9.04 25.12
C GLY A 118 -5.37 -8.41 24.16
N ASN A 119 -4.28 -7.81 24.67
CA ASN A 119 -3.25 -7.15 23.85
C ASN A 119 -2.56 -8.15 22.91
N VAL A 120 -2.43 -9.41 23.36
CA VAL A 120 -1.97 -10.53 22.55
C VAL A 120 -2.88 -10.72 21.33
N PHE A 121 -4.21 -10.73 21.55
CA PHE A 121 -5.20 -10.92 20.49
C PHE A 121 -5.32 -9.72 19.55
N ARG A 122 -5.12 -8.48 20.02
CA ARG A 122 -4.95 -7.29 19.15
C ARG A 122 -3.80 -7.51 18.17
N CYS A 123 -2.64 -7.99 18.66
CA CYS A 123 -1.47 -8.27 17.82
C CYS A 123 -1.72 -9.43 16.85
N LEU A 124 -2.59 -10.40 17.17
CA LEU A 124 -2.97 -11.46 16.23
C LEU A 124 -3.68 -10.94 14.98
N VAL A 125 -4.29 -9.73 14.99
CA VAL A 125 -4.94 -9.15 13.81
C VAL A 125 -3.94 -8.92 12.65
N PRO A 126 -2.82 -8.17 12.82
CA PRO A 126 -1.77 -8.06 11.80
C PRO A 126 -0.85 -9.29 11.72
N ILE A 127 -0.65 -10.07 12.79
CA ILE A 127 0.21 -11.26 12.74
C ILE A 127 -0.38 -12.36 11.85
N LEU A 128 -1.70 -12.54 11.86
CA LEU A 128 -2.39 -13.54 11.05
C LEU A 128 -2.83 -13.01 9.66
N ASN A 129 -2.81 -11.69 9.44
CA ASN A 129 -3.11 -11.03 8.17
C ASN A 129 -4.34 -11.59 7.42
N ASN A 130 -5.49 -11.68 8.11
CA ASN A 130 -6.74 -12.31 7.65
C ASN A 130 -6.72 -13.84 7.45
N GLU A 131 -5.56 -14.49 7.34
CA GLU A 131 -5.41 -15.91 7.03
C GLU A 131 -5.70 -16.86 8.22
N PRO A 132 -6.30 -18.06 7.98
CA PRO A 132 -6.60 -19.06 9.01
C PRO A 132 -5.40 -19.45 9.90
N GLY A 133 -5.36 -18.92 11.13
CA GLY A 133 -4.19 -19.01 11.99
C GLY A 133 -4.31 -19.97 13.18
N THR A 134 -3.16 -20.49 13.62
CA THR A 134 -3.01 -21.35 14.80
C THR A 134 -2.05 -20.76 15.83
N VAL A 135 -2.41 -20.81 17.11
CA VAL A 135 -1.62 -20.20 18.19
C VAL A 135 -1.44 -21.18 19.34
N VAL A 136 -0.24 -21.23 19.91
CA VAL A 136 0.03 -21.90 21.19
C VAL A 136 0.49 -20.88 22.23
N THR A 137 0.12 -21.09 23.48
CA THR A 137 0.47 -20.18 24.58
C THR A 137 0.55 -20.94 25.91
N PRO A 138 1.49 -20.63 26.81
CA PRO A 138 1.31 -20.95 28.22
C PRO A 138 0.18 -20.10 28.82
N LEU A 139 -0.18 -20.31 30.09
CA LEU A 139 -0.91 -19.31 30.85
C LEU A 139 0.01 -18.12 31.15
N LEU A 140 -0.25 -16.97 30.53
CA LEU A 140 0.64 -15.81 30.55
C LEU A 140 0.69 -15.17 31.94
N ASN A 141 1.84 -14.62 32.34
CA ASN A 141 2.08 -14.00 33.64
C ASN A 141 1.82 -14.89 34.89
N THR A 142 1.70 -16.21 34.71
CA THR A 142 1.67 -17.18 35.81
C THR A 142 3.08 -17.60 36.24
N GLY A 143 3.21 -18.65 37.06
CA GLY A 143 4.51 -19.13 37.55
C GLY A 143 5.25 -18.04 38.35
N ILE A 144 6.51 -17.75 37.98
CA ILE A 144 7.32 -16.72 38.64
C ILE A 144 6.78 -15.28 38.48
N GLN A 145 5.84 -15.05 37.56
CA GLN A 145 5.15 -13.76 37.40
C GLN A 145 3.91 -13.62 38.32
N GLY A 146 3.56 -14.67 39.07
CA GLY A 146 2.73 -14.60 40.27
C GLY A 146 1.22 -14.69 40.07
N VAL A 147 0.66 -14.33 38.90
CA VAL A 147 -0.79 -14.31 38.65
C VAL A 147 -1.40 -15.70 38.83
N ASP A 148 -2.59 -15.79 39.45
CA ASP A 148 -3.33 -17.05 39.61
C ASP A 148 -3.67 -17.69 38.26
N GLU A 149 -3.47 -19.00 38.16
CA GLU A 149 -3.61 -19.72 36.90
C GLU A 149 -5.07 -19.80 36.41
N ALA A 150 -6.04 -19.94 37.32
CA ALA A 150 -7.45 -20.02 36.95
C ALA A 150 -7.98 -18.66 36.45
N THR A 151 -7.63 -17.59 37.16
CA THR A 151 -7.97 -16.21 36.80
C THR A 151 -7.40 -15.81 35.44
N MET A 152 -6.15 -16.19 35.15
CA MET A 152 -5.55 -15.97 33.84
C MET A 152 -6.22 -16.80 32.74
N LEU A 153 -6.52 -18.08 32.99
CA LEU A 153 -7.26 -18.91 32.03
C LEU A 153 -8.57 -18.24 31.62
N VAL A 154 -9.37 -17.76 32.59
CA VAL A 154 -10.65 -17.10 32.31
C VAL A 154 -10.46 -15.90 31.38
N GLY A 155 -9.54 -14.98 31.70
CA GLY A 155 -9.25 -13.84 30.84
C GLY A 155 -8.77 -14.22 29.44
N MET A 156 -7.92 -15.25 29.32
CA MET A 156 -7.41 -15.73 28.04
C MET A 156 -8.49 -16.38 27.17
N VAL A 157 -9.36 -17.21 27.75
CA VAL A 157 -10.44 -17.89 27.04
C VAL A 157 -11.56 -16.93 26.67
N GLU A 158 -11.98 -16.05 27.59
CA GLU A 158 -12.99 -15.02 27.29
C GLU A 158 -12.50 -14.05 26.20
N ALA A 159 -11.24 -13.59 26.26
CA ALA A 159 -10.65 -12.78 25.19
C ALA A 159 -10.58 -13.54 23.86
N ALA A 160 -10.12 -14.79 23.85
CA ALA A 160 -10.06 -15.60 22.63
C ALA A 160 -11.44 -15.75 21.97
N ILE A 161 -12.48 -16.05 22.75
CA ILE A 161 -13.85 -16.21 22.24
C ILE A 161 -14.40 -14.89 21.70
N LYS A 162 -14.18 -13.76 22.41
CA LYS A 162 -14.60 -12.42 21.95
C LYS A 162 -13.94 -12.07 20.61
N TRP A 163 -12.62 -12.26 20.47
CA TRP A 163 -11.92 -11.99 19.21
C TRP A 163 -12.27 -12.96 18.08
N MET A 164 -12.41 -14.27 18.36
CA MET A 164 -12.90 -15.25 17.36
C MET A 164 -14.29 -14.87 16.84
N LYS A 165 -15.23 -14.47 17.72
CA LYS A 165 -16.57 -14.01 17.34
C LYS A 165 -16.54 -12.68 16.57
N ALA A 166 -15.64 -11.77 16.91
CA ALA A 166 -15.39 -10.52 16.16
C ALA A 166 -14.73 -10.74 14.78
N GLY A 167 -14.40 -11.98 14.41
CA GLY A 167 -13.85 -12.32 13.10
C GLY A 167 -12.33 -12.43 13.04
N LEU A 168 -11.61 -12.49 14.18
CA LEU A 168 -10.17 -12.82 14.17
C LEU A 168 -9.94 -14.17 13.45
N PRO A 169 -8.89 -14.32 12.62
CA PRO A 169 -8.64 -15.55 11.86
C PRO A 169 -8.25 -16.81 12.67
N LEU A 170 -8.28 -16.74 14.00
CA LEU A 170 -7.77 -17.75 14.91
C LEU A 170 -8.64 -19.02 14.88
N LYS A 171 -8.19 -20.05 14.16
CA LYS A 171 -8.85 -21.36 14.04
C LYS A 171 -8.63 -22.23 15.27
N GLN A 172 -7.41 -22.22 15.82
CA GLN A 172 -7.02 -23.07 16.95
C GLN A 172 -6.15 -22.30 17.94
N LEU A 173 -6.55 -22.30 19.22
CA LEU A 173 -5.75 -21.79 20.33
C LEU A 173 -5.43 -22.94 21.31
N LYS A 174 -4.15 -23.31 21.42
CA LYS A 174 -3.66 -24.33 22.36
C LYS A 174 -3.11 -23.64 23.62
N ILE A 175 -3.85 -23.72 24.74
CA ILE A 175 -3.43 -23.20 26.05
C ILE A 175 -2.72 -24.32 26.81
N VAL A 176 -1.46 -24.12 27.16
CA VAL A 176 -0.55 -25.18 27.65
C VAL A 176 -0.28 -25.04 29.14
N MET A 177 -0.69 -26.04 29.92
CA MET A 177 -0.32 -26.21 31.31
C MET A 177 0.98 -27.03 31.39
N PHE A 178 2.03 -26.45 31.98
CA PHE A 178 3.33 -27.11 32.05
C PHE A 178 3.28 -28.40 32.88
N ALA A 179 3.54 -29.53 32.21
CA ALA A 179 3.48 -30.86 32.80
C ALA A 179 4.51 -31.80 32.15
N LYS A 180 5.18 -32.62 32.98
CA LYS A 180 6.10 -33.64 32.51
C LYS A 180 5.31 -34.87 32.07
N VAL A 181 5.18 -35.05 30.76
CA VAL A 181 4.52 -36.20 30.13
C VAL A 181 5.56 -37.26 29.77
N VAL A 182 5.28 -38.53 30.08
CA VAL A 182 6.12 -39.68 29.72
C VAL A 182 5.21 -40.77 29.17
N LYS A 183 5.48 -41.23 27.94
CA LYS A 183 4.66 -42.24 27.22
C LYS A 183 3.15 -41.90 27.21
N GLY A 184 2.81 -40.63 26.98
CA GLY A 184 1.42 -40.14 26.94
C GLY A 184 0.72 -40.04 28.30
N LYS A 185 1.41 -40.27 29.42
CA LYS A 185 0.87 -40.07 30.79
C LYS A 185 1.57 -38.91 31.47
N VAL A 186 0.80 -38.07 32.16
CA VAL A 186 1.34 -37.03 33.04
C VAL A 186 1.97 -37.69 34.26
N VAL A 187 3.24 -37.37 34.53
CA VAL A 187 4.00 -37.87 35.69
C VAL A 187 4.22 -36.78 36.74
N GLN A 188 4.22 -35.52 36.32
CA GLN A 188 4.39 -34.35 37.20
C GLN A 188 3.67 -33.14 36.59
N VAL A 189 3.00 -32.33 37.40
CA VAL A 189 2.48 -31.01 37.02
C VAL A 189 3.11 -29.98 37.96
N ASN A 190 3.55 -28.84 37.43
CA ASN A 190 4.10 -27.75 38.24
C ASN A 190 3.19 -26.51 38.13
N MET A 191 2.09 -26.52 38.89
CA MET A 191 1.03 -25.51 38.85
C MET A 191 0.37 -25.40 40.23
N ARG A 192 0.12 -24.17 40.71
CA ARG A 192 -0.46 -23.95 42.05
C ARG A 192 -1.95 -24.30 42.08
N ASN A 193 -2.72 -23.86 41.08
CA ASN A 193 -4.18 -23.98 41.06
C ASN A 193 -4.74 -24.89 39.94
N LEU A 194 -4.17 -26.09 39.75
CA LEU A 194 -4.60 -27.01 38.68
C LEU A 194 -6.11 -27.32 38.71
N GLN A 195 -6.68 -27.57 39.90
CA GLN A 195 -8.11 -27.88 40.03
C GLN A 195 -9.00 -26.66 39.70
N GLY A 196 -8.59 -25.45 40.06
CA GLY A 196 -9.28 -24.22 39.68
C GLY A 196 -9.24 -23.99 38.16
N VAL A 197 -8.11 -24.25 37.50
CA VAL A 197 -7.97 -24.15 36.04
C VAL A 197 -8.90 -25.15 35.33
N LEU A 198 -8.87 -26.43 35.71
CA LEU A 198 -9.72 -27.48 35.12
C LEU A 198 -11.22 -27.17 35.33
N LYS A 199 -11.60 -26.75 36.54
CA LYS A 199 -12.97 -26.33 36.85
C LYS A 199 -13.39 -25.13 35.99
N SER A 200 -12.57 -24.09 35.93
CA SER A 200 -12.89 -22.86 35.19
C SER A 200 -13.02 -23.12 33.69
N PHE A 201 -12.16 -23.96 33.10
CA PHE A 201 -12.29 -24.33 31.69
C PHE A 201 -13.61 -25.06 31.40
N LYS A 202 -14.01 -25.97 32.30
CA LYS A 202 -15.29 -26.67 32.19
C LYS A 202 -16.48 -25.70 32.30
N GLU A 203 -16.47 -24.79 33.27
CA GLU A 203 -17.55 -23.80 33.46
C GLU A 203 -17.66 -22.85 32.25
N LEU A 204 -16.53 -22.43 31.66
CA LEU A 204 -16.49 -21.67 30.42
C LEU A 204 -17.03 -22.47 29.23
N LYS A 205 -16.64 -23.74 29.11
CA LYS A 205 -17.13 -24.64 28.05
C LYS A 205 -18.63 -24.88 28.15
N GLU A 206 -19.17 -25.08 29.36
CA GLU A 206 -20.61 -25.22 29.59
C GLU A 206 -21.36 -23.91 29.28
N ARG A 207 -20.80 -22.74 29.62
CA ARG A 207 -21.36 -21.43 29.27
C ARG A 207 -21.39 -21.18 27.75
N TYR A 208 -20.30 -21.46 27.04
CA TYR A 208 -20.13 -21.09 25.63
C TYR A 208 -20.58 -22.17 24.63
N ASN A 209 -20.60 -23.46 24.98
CA ASN A 209 -21.23 -24.48 24.13
C ASN A 209 -22.75 -24.29 24.02
N ASN A 210 -23.39 -23.75 25.07
CA ASN A 210 -24.82 -23.43 25.12
C ASN A 210 -25.14 -22.00 24.60
N SER A 211 -24.13 -21.25 24.17
CA SER A 211 -24.32 -19.94 23.54
C SER A 211 -24.58 -20.15 22.04
N ASP A 212 -25.85 -20.12 21.65
CA ASP A 212 -26.26 -20.27 20.26
C ASP A 212 -25.53 -19.32 19.30
N VAL A 213 -25.46 -19.75 18.03
CA VAL A 213 -24.86 -18.97 16.94
C VAL A 213 -25.55 -17.62 16.85
N ILE A 214 -24.77 -16.53 16.94
CA ILE A 214 -25.28 -15.18 16.68
C ILE A 214 -25.89 -15.20 15.26
N PRO A 215 -27.21 -14.94 15.09
CA PRO A 215 -27.86 -15.08 13.77
C PRO A 215 -27.20 -14.20 12.71
N LEU A 216 -27.30 -14.57 11.42
CA LEU A 216 -26.83 -13.69 10.34
C LEU A 216 -27.61 -12.36 10.36
N ASP A 217 -28.92 -12.43 10.56
CA ASP A 217 -29.77 -11.28 10.84
C ASP A 217 -29.68 -10.87 12.32
N VAL A 218 -28.59 -10.20 12.70
CA VAL A 218 -28.57 -9.40 13.92
C VAL A 218 -29.41 -8.14 13.66
N PRO A 219 -30.56 -7.95 14.34
CA PRO A 219 -31.37 -6.76 14.13
C PRO A 219 -30.60 -5.52 14.56
N LEU A 220 -30.58 -4.51 13.70
CA LEU A 220 -29.88 -3.26 13.95
C LEU A 220 -30.67 -2.39 14.93
N GLU A 221 -30.19 -2.34 16.18
CA GLU A 221 -30.71 -1.46 17.23
C GLU A 221 -30.20 -0.02 17.07
N TYR A 222 -29.03 0.15 16.45
CA TYR A 222 -28.37 1.44 16.28
C TYR A 222 -27.95 1.69 14.82
N ASP A 223 -27.97 2.95 14.45
CA ASP A 223 -27.53 3.45 13.16
C ASP A 223 -26.02 3.74 13.19
N ILE A 224 -25.55 4.33 14.29
CA ILE A 224 -24.15 4.73 14.52
C ILE A 224 -23.70 4.26 15.92
N TYR A 225 -22.59 3.50 15.98
CA TYR A 225 -21.73 3.47 17.17
C TYR A 225 -20.72 4.61 17.06
N LEU A 226 -20.73 5.56 17.99
CA LEU A 226 -19.74 6.64 18.06
C LEU A 226 -18.68 6.31 19.12
N SER A 227 -17.43 6.23 18.69
CA SER A 227 -16.27 5.86 19.51
C SER A 227 -15.25 6.98 19.54
N HIS A 228 -14.82 7.38 20.74
CA HIS A 228 -13.99 8.57 20.96
C HIS A 228 -13.26 8.45 22.30
N SER A 229 -12.10 9.10 22.42
CA SER A 229 -11.43 9.26 23.72
C SER A 229 -12.27 10.17 24.63
N PRO A 230 -12.27 10.02 25.97
CA PRO A 230 -12.88 10.99 26.88
C PRO A 230 -12.42 12.44 26.64
N GLU A 231 -11.19 12.62 26.14
CA GLU A 231 -10.61 13.92 25.79
C GLU A 231 -11.21 14.53 24.51
N ASP A 232 -11.82 13.72 23.65
CA ASP A 232 -12.50 14.14 22.42
C ASP A 232 -14.02 14.37 22.63
N ASP A 233 -14.55 14.35 23.85
CA ASP A 233 -16.01 14.33 24.08
C ASP A 233 -16.74 15.58 23.55
N GLU A 234 -16.09 16.75 23.53
CA GLU A 234 -16.63 17.96 22.89
C GLU A 234 -16.81 17.77 21.37
N ILE A 235 -15.85 17.11 20.72
CA ILE A 235 -15.88 16.81 19.28
C ILE A 235 -16.87 15.68 19.01
N ALA A 236 -16.94 14.66 19.87
CA ALA A 236 -17.95 13.61 19.80
C ALA A 236 -19.36 14.17 19.94
N SER A 237 -19.58 15.10 20.86
CA SER A 237 -20.86 15.82 21.01
C SER A 237 -21.18 16.67 19.78
N THR A 238 -20.17 17.27 19.15
CA THR A 238 -20.32 18.00 17.87
C THR A 238 -20.71 17.06 16.73
N VAL A 239 -20.00 15.93 16.56
CA VAL A 239 -20.32 14.86 15.60
C VAL A 239 -21.74 14.33 15.82
N GLU A 240 -22.12 14.04 17.07
CA GLU A 240 -23.45 13.58 17.46
C GLU A 240 -24.55 14.59 17.11
N ALA A 241 -24.30 15.89 17.31
CA ALA A 241 -25.20 16.97 16.90
C ALA A 241 -25.29 17.10 15.37
N ARG A 242 -24.18 16.97 14.63
CA ARG A 242 -24.17 16.99 13.16
C ARG A 242 -24.89 15.78 12.55
N PHE A 243 -24.81 14.61 13.18
CA PHE A 243 -25.62 13.43 12.82
C PHE A 243 -27.12 13.70 13.04
N ARG A 244 -27.55 14.16 14.23
CA ARG A 244 -28.96 14.47 14.50
C ARG A 244 -29.53 15.58 13.61
N ALA A 245 -28.71 16.57 13.25
CA ALA A 245 -29.08 17.60 12.30
C ALA A 245 -29.22 17.09 10.85
N SER A 246 -28.62 15.92 10.53
CA SER A 246 -28.70 15.28 9.22
C SER A 246 -29.86 14.28 9.13
N LYS A 247 -30.14 13.55 10.21
CA LYS A 247 -31.27 12.63 10.37
C LYS A 247 -31.81 12.74 11.81
N PRO A 248 -32.97 13.37 12.07
CA PRO A 248 -33.46 13.64 13.43
C PRO A 248 -33.77 12.39 14.28
N ASP A 249 -34.14 11.28 13.65
CA ASP A 249 -34.46 9.99 14.27
C ASP A 249 -33.23 9.05 14.40
N ILE A 250 -32.02 9.54 14.08
CA ILE A 250 -30.82 8.69 14.04
C ILE A 250 -30.47 8.08 15.40
N ARG A 251 -30.30 6.75 15.40
CA ARG A 251 -30.04 5.96 16.61
C ARG A 251 -28.54 5.88 16.88
N ILE A 252 -28.01 6.83 17.64
CA ILE A 252 -26.58 6.89 18.00
C ILE A 252 -26.36 6.25 19.37
N TYR A 253 -25.46 5.26 19.45
CA TYR A 253 -24.82 4.86 20.70
C TYR A 253 -23.49 5.60 20.84
N LYS A 254 -23.41 6.60 21.72
CA LYS A 254 -22.14 7.26 22.09
C LYS A 254 -21.49 6.50 23.24
N SER A 255 -20.24 6.08 23.05
CA SER A 255 -19.50 5.29 24.03
C SER A 255 -19.32 6.05 25.35
N LYS A 256 -19.84 5.49 26.47
CA LYS A 256 -19.69 6.09 27.80
C LYS A 256 -18.43 5.57 28.49
N HIS A 257 -17.28 6.10 28.11
CA HIS A 257 -15.99 5.83 28.76
C HIS A 257 -15.86 6.53 30.13
N ALA A 258 -16.78 6.20 31.05
CA ALA A 258 -16.89 6.80 32.37
C ALA A 258 -16.07 6.03 33.43
N LEU A 259 -14.78 6.38 33.51
CA LEU A 259 -13.84 6.10 34.61
C LEU A 259 -13.37 4.65 34.81
N ASP A 260 -12.12 4.54 35.26
CA ASP A 260 -11.49 3.29 35.73
C ASP A 260 -11.99 2.86 37.13
N GLU A 261 -11.54 1.68 37.56
CA GLU A 261 -11.62 1.17 38.94
C GLU A 261 -13.03 0.89 39.52
N VAL A 262 -13.74 -0.09 38.95
CA VAL A 262 -14.71 -0.88 39.74
C VAL A 262 -13.93 -1.71 40.78
N ALA A 263 -14.02 -1.30 42.05
CA ALA A 263 -13.24 -1.87 43.15
C ALA A 263 -13.46 -3.39 43.35
N ASP A 264 -14.66 -3.90 43.09
CA ASP A 264 -15.03 -5.31 43.25
C ASP A 264 -14.90 -6.12 41.95
N GLY A 265 -13.79 -6.84 41.81
CA GLY A 265 -13.66 -8.18 41.17
C GLY A 265 -14.11 -8.49 39.73
N GLN A 266 -15.02 -7.75 39.09
CA GLN A 266 -15.84 -8.24 37.96
C GLN A 266 -15.74 -7.36 36.69
N ALA A 267 -14.55 -7.23 36.11
CA ALA A 267 -14.27 -6.38 34.96
C ALA A 267 -14.64 -6.97 33.56
N SER A 268 -15.48 -8.01 33.45
CA SER A 268 -15.74 -8.69 32.15
C SER A 268 -16.99 -8.22 31.39
N PHE A 269 -18.03 -7.73 32.09
CA PHE A 269 -19.37 -7.48 31.51
C PHE A 269 -19.39 -6.39 30.42
N TRP A 270 -18.85 -5.19 30.72
CA TRP A 270 -18.90 -4.03 29.83
C TRP A 270 -18.35 -4.29 28.41
N GLN A 271 -17.35 -5.16 28.28
CA GLN A 271 -16.77 -5.50 26.97
C GLN A 271 -17.73 -6.32 26.10
N GLU A 272 -18.60 -7.14 26.68
CA GLU A 272 -19.59 -7.90 25.92
C GLU A 272 -20.79 -7.03 25.53
N GLU A 273 -21.23 -6.14 26.42
CA GLU A 273 -22.28 -5.17 26.09
C GLU A 273 -21.85 -4.23 24.96
N VAL A 274 -20.66 -3.62 25.07
CA VAL A 274 -20.08 -2.77 24.02
C VAL A 274 -19.92 -3.52 22.69
N PHE A 275 -19.43 -4.77 22.69
CA PHE A 275 -19.30 -5.58 21.48
C PHE A 275 -20.65 -5.96 20.86
N ASN A 276 -21.63 -6.35 21.68
CA ASN A 276 -22.99 -6.65 21.20
C ASN A 276 -23.65 -5.41 20.58
N VAL A 277 -23.50 -4.24 21.20
CA VAL A 277 -23.99 -2.96 20.66
C VAL A 277 -23.26 -2.61 19.35
N MET A 278 -21.95 -2.84 19.25
CA MET A 278 -21.17 -2.67 18.01
C MET A 278 -21.70 -3.57 16.87
N LEU A 279 -22.00 -4.84 17.12
CA LEU A 279 -22.57 -5.76 16.11
C LEU A 279 -24.01 -5.38 15.68
N ARG A 280 -24.77 -4.77 16.60
CA ARG A 280 -26.11 -4.22 16.38
C ARG A 280 -26.12 -2.78 15.85
N SER A 281 -24.95 -2.23 15.52
CA SER A 281 -24.79 -0.91 14.89
C SER A 281 -24.53 -1.05 13.39
N ALA A 282 -25.12 -0.17 12.59
CA ALA A 282 -24.99 -0.20 11.12
C ALA A 282 -23.65 0.39 10.63
N ARG A 283 -23.11 1.36 11.37
CA ARG A 283 -21.74 1.90 11.25
C ARG A 283 -21.08 2.00 12.62
N VAL A 284 -19.76 1.93 12.62
CA VAL A 284 -18.86 2.22 13.74
C VAL A 284 -17.97 3.37 13.31
N VAL A 285 -18.09 4.49 14.02
CA VAL A 285 -17.47 5.78 13.70
C VAL A 285 -16.46 6.12 14.80
N PRO A 286 -15.19 5.70 14.65
CA PRO A 286 -14.11 6.12 15.54
C PRO A 286 -13.60 7.51 15.17
N ILE A 287 -13.47 8.38 16.16
CA ILE A 287 -12.85 9.71 16.06
C ILE A 287 -11.34 9.55 16.27
N LEU A 288 -10.55 9.55 15.19
CA LEU A 288 -9.10 9.37 15.24
C LEU A 288 -8.39 10.67 15.61
N SER A 289 -7.85 10.67 16.83
CA SER A 289 -6.98 11.69 17.45
C SER A 289 -5.72 11.02 18.03
N ALA A 290 -4.77 11.79 18.56
CA ALA A 290 -3.69 11.23 19.37
C ALA A 290 -4.24 10.52 20.62
N ALA A 291 -5.17 11.17 21.34
CA ALA A 291 -5.81 10.64 22.54
C ALA A 291 -6.61 9.35 22.28
N PHE A 292 -7.17 9.17 21.08
CA PHE A 292 -7.84 7.92 20.68
C PHE A 292 -6.85 6.75 20.60
N LEU A 293 -5.62 6.97 20.12
CA LEU A 293 -4.60 5.92 20.04
C LEU A 293 -3.99 5.56 21.41
N GLU A 294 -3.92 6.53 22.33
CA GLU A 294 -3.55 6.28 23.73
C GLU A 294 -4.68 5.53 24.48
N SER A 295 -5.94 5.80 24.14
CA SER A 295 -7.11 5.11 24.69
C SER A 295 -7.22 3.68 24.18
N LYS A 296 -6.56 2.76 24.90
CA LYS A 296 -6.61 1.31 24.68
C LYS A 296 -8.02 0.82 24.31
N ALA A 297 -9.06 1.20 25.07
CA ALA A 297 -10.44 0.75 24.83
C ALA A 297 -11.03 1.22 23.49
N CYS A 298 -10.65 2.41 23.00
CA CYS A 298 -11.04 2.91 21.69
C CYS A 298 -10.37 2.10 20.57
N VAL A 299 -9.09 1.78 20.76
CA VAL A 299 -8.28 0.99 19.83
C VAL A 299 -8.74 -0.47 19.73
N ASP A 300 -9.29 -1.07 20.79
CA ASP A 300 -9.98 -2.38 20.71
C ASP A 300 -11.12 -2.31 19.71
N LEU A 301 -12.01 -1.34 19.90
CA LEU A 301 -13.24 -1.24 19.14
C LEU A 301 -12.96 -0.89 17.66
N TYR A 302 -11.95 -0.06 17.39
CA TYR A 302 -11.40 0.13 16.05
C TYR A 302 -10.97 -1.20 15.42
N ASN A 303 -10.15 -1.99 16.13
CA ASN A 303 -9.59 -3.25 15.63
C ASN A 303 -10.65 -4.35 15.46
N MET A 304 -11.62 -4.43 16.36
CA MET A 304 -12.75 -5.36 16.27
C MET A 304 -13.69 -4.97 15.13
N ALA A 305 -14.00 -3.69 14.97
CA ALA A 305 -14.76 -3.20 13.82
C ALA A 305 -14.02 -3.44 12.50
N LEU A 306 -12.70 -3.27 12.46
CA LEU A 306 -11.85 -3.59 11.30
C LEU A 306 -11.87 -5.08 10.96
N CYS A 307 -11.81 -5.98 11.95
CA CYS A 307 -12.00 -7.43 11.75
C CYS A 307 -13.37 -7.75 11.15
N CYS A 308 -14.44 -7.15 11.67
CA CYS A 308 -15.79 -7.29 11.11
C CYS A 308 -15.88 -6.72 9.67
N ASN A 309 -15.29 -5.54 9.40
CA ASN A 309 -15.30 -4.87 8.10
C ASN A 309 -14.76 -5.78 6.99
N ARG A 310 -13.58 -6.36 7.23
CA ARG A 310 -12.86 -7.20 6.26
C ARG A 310 -13.53 -8.54 5.97
N ARG A 311 -14.25 -9.13 6.94
CA ARG A 311 -14.67 -10.55 6.90
C ARG A 311 -16.18 -10.78 6.93
N ALA A 312 -16.97 -9.80 7.33
CA ALA A 312 -18.43 -9.87 7.25
C ALA A 312 -18.99 -9.33 5.93
N GLN A 313 -18.16 -8.73 5.07
CA GLN A 313 -18.59 -7.93 3.91
C GLN A 313 -19.64 -6.86 4.28
N ARG A 314 -19.54 -6.30 5.50
CA ARG A 314 -20.37 -5.19 5.98
C ARG A 314 -19.49 -3.94 6.00
N ASP A 315 -19.98 -2.83 5.45
CA ASP A 315 -19.34 -1.50 5.51
C ASP A 315 -19.44 -0.91 6.93
N LEU A 316 -18.90 -1.60 7.93
CA LEU A 316 -19.06 -1.26 9.34
C LEU A 316 -18.16 -0.09 9.75
N LEU A 317 -16.87 -0.11 9.38
CA LEU A 317 -15.87 0.82 9.91
C LEU A 317 -15.79 2.12 9.10
N ALA A 318 -16.05 3.26 9.75
CA ALA A 318 -16.03 4.59 9.13
C ALA A 318 -15.27 5.63 9.97
N PRO A 319 -13.92 5.67 9.94
CA PRO A 319 -13.15 6.56 10.81
C PRO A 319 -13.23 8.03 10.39
N LEU A 320 -13.38 8.93 11.37
CA LEU A 320 -13.23 10.39 11.20
C LEU A 320 -11.82 10.78 11.63
N TYR A 321 -10.98 11.26 10.72
CA TYR A 321 -9.63 11.73 11.05
C TYR A 321 -9.66 13.23 11.38
N ILE A 322 -9.53 13.59 12.65
CA ILE A 322 -9.80 14.97 13.11
C ILE A 322 -8.57 15.83 13.35
N GLU A 323 -7.37 15.27 13.44
CA GLU A 323 -6.13 16.01 13.66
C GLU A 323 -4.91 15.24 13.13
N ARG A 324 -3.76 15.92 12.98
CA ARG A 324 -2.52 15.25 12.57
C ARG A 324 -2.01 14.37 13.70
N ILE A 325 -1.90 13.08 13.42
CA ILE A 325 -1.29 12.07 14.30
C ILE A 325 0.12 11.77 13.80
N GLU A 326 1.11 11.74 14.71
CA GLU A 326 2.51 11.45 14.37
C GLU A 326 2.77 9.94 14.30
N ASP A 327 2.53 9.22 15.39
CA ASP A 327 2.76 7.76 15.50
C ASP A 327 1.53 6.91 15.09
N MET A 328 0.93 7.18 13.93
CA MET A 328 -0.18 6.35 13.43
C MET A 328 0.32 4.96 12.98
N PRO A 329 -0.22 3.85 13.55
CA PRO A 329 0.14 2.49 13.14
C PRO A 329 -0.17 2.26 11.66
N THR A 330 0.74 1.64 10.92
CA THR A 330 0.64 1.59 9.45
C THR A 330 -0.59 0.85 8.95
N TYR A 331 -1.02 -0.21 9.64
CA TYR A 331 -2.26 -0.91 9.32
C TYR A 331 -3.54 -0.06 9.53
N MET A 332 -3.47 1.05 10.27
CA MET A 332 -4.53 2.07 10.32
C MET A 332 -4.36 3.11 9.20
N GLY A 333 -3.13 3.55 8.91
CA GLY A 333 -2.85 4.46 7.79
C GLY A 333 -3.17 3.89 6.40
N LEU A 334 -3.25 2.56 6.28
CA LEU A 334 -3.72 1.83 5.09
C LEU A 334 -5.25 1.76 4.96
N VAL A 335 -6.01 2.26 5.93
CA VAL A 335 -7.48 2.22 5.94
C VAL A 335 -8.04 3.58 5.51
N GLN A 336 -8.91 3.61 4.50
CA GLN A 336 -9.57 4.84 4.07
C GLN A 336 -10.39 5.46 5.21
N TYR A 337 -10.17 6.75 5.46
CA TYR A 337 -10.81 7.55 6.52
C TYR A 337 -11.43 8.83 5.95
N LEU A 338 -12.34 9.44 6.71
CA LEU A 338 -12.99 10.71 6.39
C LEU A 338 -12.17 11.84 7.01
N ASP A 339 -11.36 12.55 6.21
CA ASP A 339 -10.60 13.70 6.69
C ASP A 339 -11.53 14.83 7.16
N CYS A 340 -11.43 15.13 8.45
CA CYS A 340 -12.09 16.22 9.15
C CYS A 340 -11.07 17.19 9.78
N SER A 341 -9.79 17.08 9.42
CA SER A 341 -8.70 17.78 10.09
C SER A 341 -8.49 19.22 9.58
N PRO A 342 -8.00 20.15 10.43
CA PRO A 342 -7.91 20.05 11.89
C PRO A 342 -9.25 20.46 12.54
N LYS A 343 -10.02 19.49 13.05
CA LYS A 343 -11.26 19.66 13.83
C LYS A 343 -12.31 20.57 13.15
N ASP A 344 -12.41 20.47 11.82
CA ASP A 344 -13.25 21.31 10.96
C ASP A 344 -14.73 20.90 11.05
N GLU A 345 -15.54 21.74 11.70
CA GLU A 345 -16.99 21.50 11.85
C GLU A 345 -17.77 21.37 10.54
N ALA A 346 -17.32 22.01 9.46
CA ALA A 346 -17.97 21.94 8.16
C ALA A 346 -17.66 20.61 7.46
N LYS A 347 -16.41 20.13 7.54
CA LYS A 347 -16.03 18.76 7.12
C LYS A 347 -16.75 17.71 7.96
N ILE A 348 -16.74 17.83 9.30
CA ILE A 348 -17.48 16.93 10.20
C ILE A 348 -18.96 16.87 9.81
N GLY A 349 -19.58 18.03 9.60
CA GLY A 349 -20.97 18.12 9.17
C GLY A 349 -21.22 17.47 7.80
N GLU A 350 -20.25 17.47 6.89
CA GLU A 350 -20.34 16.80 5.60
C GLU A 350 -20.17 15.28 5.71
N SER A 351 -19.16 14.81 6.43
CA SER A 351 -18.93 13.39 6.75
C SER A 351 -20.14 12.74 7.43
N CYS A 352 -20.80 13.44 8.35
CA CYS A 352 -22.04 12.96 8.98
C CYS A 352 -23.19 12.78 7.98
N ARG A 353 -23.36 13.71 7.02
CA ARG A 353 -24.39 13.62 5.97
C ARG A 353 -24.13 12.46 5.02
N ASP A 354 -22.88 12.20 4.66
CA ASP A 354 -22.51 11.08 3.79
C ASP A 354 -22.76 9.73 4.46
N LEU A 355 -22.37 9.61 5.73
CA LEU A 355 -22.61 8.38 6.49
C LEU A 355 -24.11 8.10 6.65
N VAL A 356 -24.94 9.13 6.90
CA VAL A 356 -26.41 9.03 6.87
C VAL A 356 -26.91 8.54 5.50
N LYS A 357 -26.48 9.16 4.39
CA LYS A 357 -26.83 8.69 3.03
C LYS A 357 -26.35 7.25 2.73
N SER A 358 -25.31 6.77 3.40
CA SER A 358 -24.83 5.39 3.28
C SER A 358 -25.69 4.37 4.05
N LEU A 359 -26.48 4.83 5.01
CA LEU A 359 -27.46 4.02 5.77
C LEU A 359 -28.82 3.92 5.06
N GLU A 360 -29.16 4.92 4.25
CA GLU A 360 -30.44 5.02 3.52
C GLU A 360 -30.46 4.23 2.21
N ARG A 361 -29.28 3.90 1.67
CA ARG A 361 -29.14 2.94 0.56
C ARG A 361 -29.31 1.52 1.09
N ASP A 362 -29.56 0.59 0.18
CA ASP A 362 -29.86 -0.84 0.45
C ASP A 362 -28.65 -1.68 0.95
N SER A 363 -27.72 -1.02 1.66
CA SER A 363 -26.40 -1.45 2.13
C SER A 363 -26.39 -2.56 3.20
N LEU A 364 -27.50 -3.28 3.35
CA LEU A 364 -27.64 -4.47 4.21
C LEU A 364 -27.68 -5.77 3.40
N LYS A 365 -27.73 -5.68 2.06
CA LYS A 365 -27.49 -6.82 1.17
C LYS A 365 -25.99 -7.16 1.17
N VAL A 366 -25.65 -8.25 1.85
CA VAL A 366 -24.31 -8.85 1.92
C VAL A 366 -23.70 -8.96 0.52
N HIS A 367 -22.43 -8.59 0.35
CA HIS A 367 -21.79 -8.43 -0.97
C HIS A 367 -21.42 -9.76 -1.65
N SER A 368 -22.44 -10.47 -2.14
CA SER A 368 -22.35 -11.70 -2.96
C SER A 368 -21.61 -11.54 -4.30
N GLU A 369 -21.10 -10.36 -4.62
CA GLU A 369 -20.45 -10.03 -5.90
C GLU A 369 -18.93 -9.82 -5.79
N MET A 370 -18.36 -9.74 -4.58
CA MET A 370 -16.90 -9.73 -4.40
C MET A 370 -16.33 -11.16 -4.40
N VAL A 371 -16.56 -11.86 -5.51
CA VAL A 371 -15.81 -13.05 -5.91
C VAL A 371 -14.35 -12.63 -6.17
N MET A 372 -13.42 -13.59 -6.06
CA MET A 372 -12.00 -13.41 -6.41
C MET A 372 -11.84 -12.59 -7.68
N ALA A 373 -11.13 -11.46 -7.60
CA ALA A 373 -10.93 -10.57 -8.73
C ALA A 373 -10.00 -11.25 -9.76
N ASP A 374 -10.61 -11.72 -10.84
CA ASP A 374 -9.97 -12.07 -12.11
C ASP A 374 -9.14 -10.89 -12.65
N ASP A 375 -8.09 -11.17 -13.44
CA ASP A 375 -7.06 -10.19 -13.87
C ASP A 375 -7.56 -9.11 -14.85
N SER A 376 -8.88 -8.96 -14.99
CA SER A 376 -9.51 -7.90 -15.78
C SER A 376 -9.41 -6.53 -15.05
N PRO A 377 -8.91 -5.46 -15.71
CA PRO A 377 -8.93 -4.13 -15.12
C PRO A 377 -10.37 -3.63 -14.98
N LEU A 378 -10.70 -3.04 -13.83
CA LEU A 378 -12.01 -2.47 -13.53
C LEU A 378 -12.40 -1.42 -14.60
N HIS A 379 -13.34 -1.77 -15.48
CA HIS A 379 -13.65 -0.96 -16.64
C HIS A 379 -14.71 0.11 -16.35
N TYR A 380 -14.33 1.37 -16.45
CA TYR A 380 -15.18 2.55 -16.25
C TYR A 380 -15.30 3.37 -17.54
N ASP A 381 -16.43 4.03 -17.75
CA ASP A 381 -16.57 5.03 -18.81
C ASP A 381 -15.89 6.35 -18.45
N ILE A 382 -16.03 6.79 -17.19
CA ILE A 382 -15.54 8.08 -16.71
C ILE A 382 -14.90 7.91 -15.32
N PHE A 383 -13.71 8.43 -15.12
CA PHE A 383 -13.11 8.68 -13.81
C PHE A 383 -13.27 10.17 -13.48
N VAL A 384 -13.75 10.52 -12.28
CA VAL A 384 -13.88 11.92 -11.84
C VAL A 384 -12.91 12.20 -10.70
N SER A 385 -11.78 12.84 -11.05
CA SER A 385 -10.74 13.30 -10.12
C SER A 385 -11.04 14.73 -9.68
N TYR A 386 -11.00 14.99 -8.38
CA TYR A 386 -11.37 16.26 -7.77
C TYR A 386 -10.70 16.38 -6.39
N SER A 387 -10.53 17.59 -5.87
CA SER A 387 -10.13 17.77 -4.46
C SER A 387 -11.37 17.61 -3.57
N HIS A 388 -11.25 16.99 -2.39
CA HIS A 388 -12.38 16.84 -1.47
C HIS A 388 -13.04 18.18 -1.05
N GLN A 389 -12.34 19.32 -1.21
CA GLN A 389 -12.90 20.65 -0.98
C GLN A 389 -13.88 21.10 -2.09
N ASP A 390 -13.73 20.57 -3.31
CA ASP A 390 -14.55 20.87 -4.49
C ASP A 390 -15.73 19.89 -4.67
N SER A 391 -15.99 19.06 -3.64
CA SER A 391 -16.87 17.90 -3.70
C SER A 391 -18.29 18.16 -4.21
N ARG A 392 -18.83 19.35 -3.94
CA ARG A 392 -20.18 19.77 -4.35
C ARG A 392 -20.28 19.98 -5.85
N LEU A 393 -19.22 20.51 -6.47
CA LEU A 393 -19.13 20.70 -7.91
C LEU A 393 -18.95 19.35 -8.61
N ALA A 394 -18.16 18.45 -8.02
CA ALA A 394 -18.00 17.08 -8.49
C ALA A 394 -19.31 16.28 -8.46
N VAL A 395 -20.07 16.35 -7.35
CA VAL A 395 -21.40 15.72 -7.25
C VAL A 395 -22.36 16.27 -8.31
N SER A 396 -22.39 17.58 -8.54
CA SER A 396 -23.23 18.20 -9.57
C SER A 396 -22.91 17.66 -10.98
N ILE A 397 -21.63 17.46 -11.29
CA ILE A 397 -21.17 16.90 -12.57
C ILE A 397 -21.55 15.42 -12.69
N VAL A 398 -21.31 14.60 -11.65
CA VAL A 398 -21.65 13.17 -11.63
C VAL A 398 -23.16 12.96 -11.78
N GLU A 399 -23.99 13.72 -11.04
CA GLU A 399 -25.44 13.69 -11.20
C GLU A 399 -25.88 14.05 -12.62
N LYS A 400 -25.20 15.00 -13.28
CA LYS A 400 -25.53 15.42 -14.64
C LYS A 400 -25.18 14.37 -15.68
N LEU A 401 -24.01 13.74 -15.56
CA LEU A 401 -23.59 12.60 -16.39
C LEU A 401 -24.59 11.44 -16.24
N GLN A 402 -24.97 11.09 -15.00
CA GLN A 402 -25.97 10.05 -14.72
C GLN A 402 -27.37 10.41 -15.26
N LYS A 403 -27.78 11.68 -15.22
CA LYS A 403 -29.05 12.15 -15.84
C LYS A 403 -29.03 12.06 -17.36
N LEU A 404 -27.88 12.33 -18.00
CA LEU A 404 -27.70 12.23 -19.46
C LEU A 404 -27.65 10.77 -19.95
N ASN A 405 -26.99 9.88 -19.20
CA ASN A 405 -26.97 8.44 -19.48
C ASN A 405 -26.83 7.61 -18.17
N PRO A 406 -27.94 7.05 -17.65
CA PRO A 406 -27.93 6.24 -16.43
C PRO A 406 -27.12 4.92 -16.49
N LYS A 407 -26.56 4.55 -17.65
CA LYS A 407 -25.74 3.33 -17.82
C LYS A 407 -24.23 3.55 -17.69
N LEU A 408 -23.77 4.80 -17.54
CA LEU A 408 -22.35 5.11 -17.44
C LEU A 408 -21.74 4.52 -16.16
N LYS A 409 -20.64 3.79 -16.30
CA LYS A 409 -19.80 3.43 -15.16
C LYS A 409 -18.90 4.61 -14.81
N ILE A 410 -19.22 5.33 -13.74
CA ILE A 410 -18.48 6.53 -13.31
C ILE A 410 -17.73 6.20 -12.02
N PHE A 411 -16.40 6.10 -12.10
CA PHE A 411 -15.58 6.06 -10.88
C PHE A 411 -15.59 7.44 -10.22
N PHE A 412 -16.13 7.50 -9.02
CA PHE A 412 -16.20 8.70 -8.19
C PHE A 412 -15.98 8.31 -6.74
N ASP A 413 -14.99 8.91 -6.07
CA ASP A 413 -14.41 8.37 -4.84
C ASP A 413 -15.45 8.16 -3.71
N ARG A 414 -16.38 9.11 -3.48
CA ARG A 414 -17.52 8.99 -2.52
C ARG A 414 -18.54 7.87 -2.83
N GLN A 415 -18.39 7.15 -3.94
CA GLN A 415 -19.24 6.01 -4.31
C GLN A 415 -18.45 4.69 -4.39
N GLU A 416 -17.16 4.75 -4.75
CA GLU A 416 -16.32 3.59 -5.03
C GLU A 416 -15.29 3.29 -3.92
N LEU A 417 -14.65 4.32 -3.36
CA LEU A 417 -13.65 4.17 -2.29
C LEU A 417 -14.34 4.09 -0.92
N LYS A 418 -14.85 2.90 -0.62
CA LYS A 418 -15.42 2.57 0.70
C LYS A 418 -14.46 2.91 1.83
N VAL A 419 -14.90 3.80 2.72
CA VAL A 419 -14.28 4.05 4.03
C VAL A 419 -14.10 2.70 4.75
N GLY A 420 -12.95 2.48 5.40
CA GLY A 420 -12.63 1.20 6.04
C GLY A 420 -11.87 0.17 5.18
N ILE A 421 -11.49 0.50 3.93
CA ILE A 421 -10.78 -0.40 2.99
C ILE A 421 -9.45 0.22 2.50
N ALA A 422 -8.50 -0.59 2.03
CA ALA A 422 -7.25 -0.14 1.40
C ALA A 422 -7.46 0.27 -0.07
N TRP A 423 -7.04 1.48 -0.44
CA TRP A 423 -7.52 2.18 -1.64
C TRP A 423 -6.52 2.26 -2.81
N GLN A 424 -5.20 2.32 -2.56
CA GLN A 424 -4.21 2.77 -3.56
C GLN A 424 -4.14 1.87 -4.81
N ARG A 425 -4.22 0.54 -4.66
CA ARG A 425 -4.22 -0.39 -5.80
C ARG A 425 -5.48 -0.23 -6.66
N THR A 426 -6.65 -0.14 -6.02
CA THR A 426 -7.94 0.08 -6.69
C THR A 426 -7.95 1.37 -7.49
N LEU A 427 -7.39 2.45 -6.94
CA LEU A 427 -7.29 3.75 -7.60
C LEU A 427 -6.53 3.67 -8.93
N TYR A 428 -5.32 3.09 -8.93
CA TYR A 428 -4.52 2.98 -10.16
C TYR A 428 -5.18 2.08 -11.21
N HIS A 429 -5.80 0.95 -10.83
CA HIS A 429 -6.54 0.12 -11.80
C HIS A 429 -7.79 0.82 -12.36
N ALA A 430 -8.49 1.62 -11.56
CA ALA A 430 -9.65 2.39 -12.02
C ALA A 430 -9.27 3.47 -13.02
N ILE A 431 -8.13 4.14 -12.84
CA ILE A 431 -7.55 5.05 -13.84
C ILE A 431 -7.10 4.27 -15.08
N ASP A 432 -6.42 3.14 -14.88
CA ASP A 432 -5.89 2.34 -15.99
C ASP A 432 -6.98 1.78 -16.90
N GLY A 433 -8.15 1.43 -16.35
CA GLY A 433 -9.31 0.87 -17.02
C GLY A 433 -10.42 1.87 -17.42
N CYS A 434 -10.26 3.18 -17.17
CA CYS A 434 -11.25 4.18 -17.58
C CYS A 434 -11.18 4.51 -19.09
N ARG A 435 -12.28 5.02 -19.67
CA ARG A 435 -12.31 5.55 -21.05
C ARG A 435 -12.05 7.06 -21.11
N SER A 436 -12.48 7.80 -20.09
CA SER A 436 -12.16 9.22 -19.90
C SER A 436 -11.81 9.51 -18.45
N PHE A 437 -10.90 10.45 -18.24
CA PHE A 437 -10.53 10.96 -16.92
C PHE A 437 -10.85 12.46 -16.89
N MET A 438 -11.81 12.87 -16.06
CA MET A 438 -12.16 14.27 -15.85
C MET A 438 -11.46 14.78 -14.59
N ALA A 439 -10.70 15.87 -14.72
CA ALA A 439 -9.96 16.48 -13.61
C ALA A 439 -10.58 17.84 -13.26
N LEU A 440 -11.06 18.02 -12.03
CA LEU A 440 -11.62 19.29 -11.55
C LEU A 440 -10.51 20.11 -10.89
N VAL A 441 -9.84 20.94 -11.70
CA VAL A 441 -8.62 21.65 -11.34
C VAL A 441 -8.93 22.96 -10.61
N SER A 442 -8.49 23.04 -9.36
CA SER A 442 -8.57 24.17 -8.42
C SER A 442 -7.22 24.41 -7.74
N ASN A 443 -7.07 25.51 -6.98
CA ASN A 443 -5.90 25.77 -6.14
C ASN A 443 -5.77 24.79 -4.96
N THR A 444 -6.78 23.95 -4.73
CA THR A 444 -6.70 22.86 -3.73
C THR A 444 -6.35 21.52 -4.40
N TYR A 445 -6.81 21.29 -5.63
CA TYR A 445 -6.36 20.20 -6.50
C TYR A 445 -4.86 20.27 -6.76
N THR A 446 -4.33 21.44 -7.15
CA THR A 446 -2.89 21.62 -7.44
C THR A 446 -1.97 21.43 -6.24
N LYS A 447 -2.51 21.37 -5.01
CA LYS A 447 -1.77 21.14 -3.76
C LYS A 447 -1.95 19.73 -3.21
N SER A 448 -2.84 18.93 -3.78
CA SER A 448 -3.08 17.54 -3.36
C SER A 448 -2.15 16.60 -4.12
N ALA A 449 -1.17 16.01 -3.43
CA ALA A 449 -0.22 15.06 -4.02
C ALA A 449 -0.94 13.90 -4.73
N MET A 450 -2.03 13.39 -4.14
CA MET A 450 -2.87 12.35 -4.75
C MET A 450 -3.46 12.83 -6.09
N CYS A 451 -4.09 14.00 -6.13
CA CYS A 451 -4.67 14.56 -7.35
C CYS A 451 -3.61 14.80 -8.45
N ILE A 452 -2.40 15.21 -8.08
CA ILE A 452 -1.27 15.36 -9.01
C ILE A 452 -0.82 14.00 -9.58
N GLU A 453 -0.72 12.96 -8.74
CA GLU A 453 -0.36 11.61 -9.18
C GLU A 453 -1.41 11.01 -10.13
N GLU A 454 -2.70 11.13 -9.80
CA GLU A 454 -3.81 10.71 -10.66
C GLU A 454 -3.77 11.45 -12.01
N PHE A 455 -3.59 12.78 -11.98
CA PHE A 455 -3.52 13.63 -13.17
C PHE A 455 -2.30 13.28 -14.05
N ASN A 456 -1.14 13.02 -13.45
CA ASN A 456 0.07 12.61 -14.19
C ASN A 456 -0.12 11.25 -14.88
N LEU A 457 -0.76 10.28 -14.21
CA LEU A 457 -1.10 8.98 -14.80
C LEU A 457 -2.11 9.13 -15.95
N ALA A 458 -3.18 9.90 -15.74
CA ALA A 458 -4.17 10.16 -16.78
C ALA A 458 -3.60 10.93 -17.99
N LEU A 459 -2.69 11.88 -17.76
CA LEU A 459 -2.00 12.64 -18.80
C LEU A 459 -1.04 11.76 -19.60
N ALA A 460 -0.28 10.89 -18.93
CA ALA A 460 0.57 9.89 -19.60
C ALA A 460 -0.25 8.99 -20.53
N LYS A 461 -1.39 8.46 -20.07
CA LYS A 461 -2.29 7.64 -20.90
C LYS A 461 -3.01 8.45 -21.98
N HIS A 462 -3.28 9.73 -21.75
CA HIS A 462 -3.82 10.61 -22.79
C HIS A 462 -2.82 10.84 -23.93
N CYS A 463 -1.52 10.98 -23.60
CA CYS A 463 -0.42 11.15 -24.55
C CYS A 463 0.05 9.86 -25.23
N SER A 464 -0.15 8.68 -24.63
CA SER A 464 0.13 7.40 -25.28
C SER A 464 -0.69 7.21 -26.57
N SER A 465 -0.11 6.60 -27.60
CA SER A 465 -0.81 6.14 -28.80
C SER A 465 -1.84 5.06 -28.49
N ASP A 466 -1.46 4.11 -27.63
CA ASP A 466 -2.08 2.79 -27.50
C ASP A 466 -3.24 2.79 -26.50
N SER A 467 -3.18 3.64 -25.47
CA SER A 467 -4.33 3.89 -24.61
C SER A 467 -5.41 4.70 -25.36
N MET A 468 -6.68 4.51 -25.03
CA MET A 468 -7.79 5.34 -25.56
C MET A 468 -8.17 6.55 -24.69
N ILE A 469 -7.55 6.71 -23.51
CA ILE A 469 -8.01 7.67 -22.48
C ILE A 469 -8.07 9.11 -23.00
N ARG A 470 -9.19 9.78 -22.72
CA ARG A 470 -9.37 11.23 -22.86
C ARG A 470 -9.29 11.92 -21.51
N LEU A 471 -8.23 12.68 -21.30
CA LEU A 471 -8.12 13.63 -20.21
C LEU A 471 -9.00 14.85 -20.52
N VAL A 472 -9.93 15.17 -19.61
CA VAL A 472 -10.87 16.29 -19.69
C VAL A 472 -10.59 17.22 -18.49
N PRO A 473 -9.64 18.17 -18.61
CA PRO A 473 -9.22 19.01 -17.50
C PRO A 473 -10.12 20.25 -17.41
N VAL A 474 -10.87 20.38 -16.32
CA VAL A 474 -11.89 21.40 -16.09
C VAL A 474 -11.41 22.35 -14.99
N CYS A 475 -11.07 23.59 -15.36
CA CYS A 475 -10.62 24.63 -14.45
C CYS A 475 -11.85 25.30 -13.80
N ILE A 476 -12.11 24.96 -12.54
CA ILE A 476 -13.32 25.37 -11.81
C ILE A 476 -13.17 26.68 -11.01
N GLU A 477 -11.94 27.18 -10.85
CA GLU A 477 -11.66 28.49 -10.26
C GLU A 477 -10.37 29.11 -10.83
N ARG A 478 -10.08 30.38 -10.51
CA ARG A 478 -8.86 31.04 -10.97
C ARG A 478 -7.65 30.48 -10.21
N LEU A 479 -6.79 29.75 -10.90
CA LEU A 479 -5.49 29.35 -10.37
C LEU A 479 -4.61 30.59 -10.09
N VAL A 480 -4.00 30.63 -8.91
CA VAL A 480 -3.10 31.70 -8.45
C VAL A 480 -1.66 31.34 -8.83
N ASP A 481 -1.23 30.13 -8.48
CA ASP A 481 0.11 29.58 -8.73
C ASP A 481 -0.02 28.29 -9.56
N SER A 482 -0.35 28.41 -10.85
CA SER A 482 -0.45 27.24 -11.74
C SER A 482 0.95 26.66 -12.02
N SER A 483 1.22 25.45 -11.52
CA SER A 483 2.50 24.77 -11.73
C SER A 483 2.73 24.37 -13.20
N PRO A 484 3.98 24.14 -13.65
CA PRO A 484 4.32 24.00 -15.07
C PRO A 484 3.65 22.80 -15.79
N GLU A 485 3.13 21.82 -15.04
CA GLU A 485 2.31 20.71 -15.53
C GLU A 485 0.98 21.23 -16.12
N PHE A 486 0.28 22.11 -15.39
CA PHE A 486 -1.01 22.66 -15.80
C PHE A 486 -0.88 23.75 -16.85
N GLN A 487 0.26 24.46 -16.92
CA GLN A 487 0.51 25.46 -17.95
C GLN A 487 0.60 24.86 -19.36
N GLN A 488 1.02 23.59 -19.48
CA GLN A 488 1.17 22.90 -20.77
C GLN A 488 -0.09 22.16 -21.23
N VAL A 489 -1.11 22.05 -20.38
CA VAL A 489 -2.38 21.37 -20.68
C VAL A 489 -3.48 22.41 -20.85
N LYS A 490 -4.21 22.39 -21.98
CA LYS A 490 -5.30 23.34 -22.19
C LYS A 490 -6.51 22.99 -21.30
N LEU A 491 -6.61 23.65 -20.17
CA LEU A 491 -7.77 23.55 -19.27
C LEU A 491 -9.03 24.16 -19.91
N ILE A 492 -10.18 23.53 -19.68
CA ILE A 492 -11.51 24.03 -20.04
C ILE A 492 -11.96 25.01 -18.95
N ASN A 493 -12.36 26.23 -19.30
CA ASN A 493 -12.85 27.20 -18.33
C ASN A 493 -14.28 26.84 -17.88
N ALA A 494 -14.43 26.47 -16.60
CA ALA A 494 -15.70 26.34 -15.90
C ALA A 494 -15.68 27.13 -14.58
N THR A 495 -15.01 28.29 -14.56
CA THR A 495 -14.99 29.19 -13.40
C THR A 495 -16.40 29.63 -12.98
N PRO A 496 -16.64 30.10 -11.73
CA PRO A 496 -17.98 30.16 -11.16
C PRO A 496 -19.01 31.05 -11.89
N CYS A 497 -18.57 31.97 -12.75
CA CYS A 497 -19.44 32.78 -13.60
C CYS A 497 -19.93 32.06 -14.88
N VAL A 498 -19.36 30.90 -15.22
CA VAL A 498 -19.67 30.10 -16.42
C VAL A 498 -19.79 28.59 -16.14
N PHE A 499 -19.76 28.16 -14.87
CA PHE A 499 -19.74 26.74 -14.47
C PHE A 499 -20.88 25.93 -15.10
N ASP A 500 -22.15 26.30 -14.87
CA ASP A 500 -23.30 25.53 -15.36
C ASP A 500 -23.36 25.34 -16.89
N PRO A 501 -23.22 26.40 -17.74
CA PRO A 501 -23.20 26.22 -19.18
C PRO A 501 -21.94 25.51 -19.69
N ALA A 502 -20.78 25.70 -19.06
CA ALA A 502 -19.58 24.92 -19.39
C ALA A 502 -19.81 23.43 -19.10
N VAL A 503 -20.34 23.10 -17.92
CA VAL A 503 -20.64 21.73 -17.47
C VAL A 503 -21.73 21.08 -18.33
N GLU A 504 -22.72 21.83 -18.85
CA GLU A 504 -23.66 21.34 -19.87
C GLU A 504 -22.94 20.85 -21.14
N ILE A 505 -22.09 21.70 -21.70
CA ILE A 505 -21.36 21.44 -22.95
C ILE A 505 -20.36 20.29 -22.75
N ILE A 506 -19.64 20.27 -21.62
CA ILE A 506 -18.66 19.22 -21.27
C ILE A 506 -19.35 17.87 -21.08
N CYS A 507 -20.40 17.80 -20.25
CA CYS A 507 -21.08 16.53 -19.95
C CYS A 507 -21.76 15.96 -21.19
N THR A 508 -22.48 16.79 -21.96
CA THR A 508 -23.13 16.34 -23.21
C THR A 508 -22.10 15.83 -24.21
N SER A 509 -21.03 16.60 -24.46
CA SER A 509 -19.93 16.21 -25.36
C SER A 509 -19.26 14.89 -24.93
N LEU A 510 -19.07 14.69 -23.63
CA LEU A 510 -18.44 13.49 -23.09
C LEU A 510 -19.35 12.26 -23.26
N VAL A 511 -20.65 12.38 -22.98
CA VAL A 511 -21.62 11.29 -23.18
C VAL A 511 -21.78 10.94 -24.65
N ASP A 512 -21.84 11.94 -25.54
CA ASP A 512 -21.92 11.72 -26.98
C ASP A 512 -20.63 11.10 -27.55
N TRP A 513 -19.44 11.54 -27.11
CA TRP A 513 -18.16 10.89 -27.46
C TRP A 513 -18.09 9.43 -26.97
N ILE A 514 -18.53 9.17 -25.73
CA ILE A 514 -18.61 7.81 -25.15
C ILE A 514 -19.57 6.92 -25.95
N ALA A 515 -20.62 7.50 -26.54
CA ALA A 515 -21.57 6.83 -27.43
C ALA A 515 -21.12 6.76 -28.91
N GLY A 516 -19.92 7.23 -29.25
CA GLY A 516 -19.38 7.17 -30.61
C GLY A 516 -19.92 8.23 -31.58
N LYS A 517 -20.44 9.35 -31.08
CA LYS A 517 -20.93 10.50 -31.85
C LYS A 517 -19.93 11.67 -31.81
N ASP A 518 -20.19 12.68 -32.65
CA ASP A 518 -19.50 13.97 -32.59
C ASP A 518 -19.82 14.75 -31.30
N TRP A 519 -18.85 15.54 -30.84
CA TRP A 519 -18.90 16.41 -29.66
C TRP A 519 -19.05 17.89 -30.05
N TYR A 520 -19.24 18.80 -29.09
CA TYR A 520 -19.30 20.23 -29.39
C TYR A 520 -17.95 20.77 -29.93
N PRO A 521 -17.89 21.41 -31.11
CA PRO A 521 -16.64 21.81 -31.76
C PRO A 521 -15.71 22.73 -30.93
N GLN A 522 -16.22 23.40 -29.90
CA GLN A 522 -15.39 24.19 -28.98
C GLN A 522 -14.44 23.32 -28.12
N LEU A 523 -14.76 22.04 -27.93
CA LEU A 523 -13.97 21.06 -27.19
C LEU A 523 -13.10 20.16 -28.09
N ASP A 524 -12.97 20.49 -29.38
CA ASP A 524 -12.08 19.78 -30.31
C ASP A 524 -10.65 19.66 -29.78
N SER A 525 -10.13 20.70 -29.11
CA SER A 525 -8.80 20.69 -28.51
C SER A 525 -8.62 19.74 -27.31
N VAL A 526 -9.66 19.01 -26.92
CA VAL A 526 -9.68 18.05 -25.80
C VAL A 526 -9.97 16.63 -26.32
N PHE A 527 -11.01 16.47 -27.15
CA PHE A 527 -11.41 15.16 -27.68
C PHE A 527 -10.59 14.72 -28.91
N ARG A 528 -10.14 15.66 -29.77
CA ARG A 528 -9.27 15.37 -30.92
C ARG A 528 -7.81 15.33 -30.46
N ARG A 529 -7.24 14.13 -30.31
CA ARG A 529 -5.80 13.95 -30.09
C ARG A 529 -5.01 14.70 -31.17
N ARG A 530 -4.05 15.51 -30.75
CA ARG A 530 -3.07 16.17 -31.63
C ARG A 530 -1.85 15.26 -31.77
N ILE A 531 -1.36 15.07 -33.00
CA ILE A 531 -0.18 14.21 -33.25
C ILE A 531 1.03 14.68 -32.44
N GLY A 532 1.29 15.99 -32.36
CA GLY A 532 2.36 16.56 -31.51
C GLY A 532 2.10 16.56 -29.99
N MET A 533 1.01 15.95 -29.53
CA MET A 533 0.80 15.59 -28.12
C MET A 533 0.97 14.09 -27.86
N ILE A 534 1.16 13.28 -28.91
CA ILE A 534 1.48 11.86 -28.74
C ILE A 534 2.92 11.78 -28.26
N VAL A 535 3.11 11.12 -27.11
CA VAL A 535 4.40 10.95 -26.43
C VAL A 535 4.36 9.59 -25.76
N ASP A 536 5.21 8.66 -26.20
CA ASP A 536 5.46 7.45 -25.42
C ASP A 536 6.34 7.78 -24.21
N VAL A 537 5.90 7.34 -23.04
CA VAL A 537 6.55 7.61 -21.75
C VAL A 537 7.91 6.90 -21.68
N SER A 538 7.97 5.67 -22.18
CA SER A 538 9.11 4.77 -22.07
C SER A 538 10.20 5.14 -23.08
N GLU A 539 9.83 5.57 -24.29
CA GLU A 539 10.74 6.23 -25.24
C GLU A 539 11.32 7.52 -24.65
N CYS A 540 10.49 8.41 -24.09
CA CYS A 540 10.99 9.64 -23.46
C CYS A 540 11.85 9.38 -22.22
N ALA A 541 11.55 8.34 -21.44
CA ALA A 541 12.37 7.92 -20.31
C ALA A 541 13.72 7.35 -20.77
N ALA A 542 13.74 6.57 -21.85
CA ALA A 542 14.95 6.02 -22.45
C ALA A 542 15.84 7.13 -23.06
N GLU A 543 15.27 8.05 -23.85
CA GLU A 543 16.03 9.16 -24.44
C GLU A 543 16.54 10.12 -23.35
N ARG A 544 15.81 10.30 -22.23
CA ARG A 544 16.34 11.01 -21.05
C ARG A 544 17.57 10.31 -20.47
N ARG A 545 17.49 8.99 -20.20
CA ARG A 545 18.63 8.22 -19.67
C ARG A 545 19.82 8.27 -20.63
N ARG A 546 19.57 8.14 -21.94
CA ARG A 546 20.57 8.27 -23.00
C ARG A 546 21.29 9.61 -22.99
N LEU A 547 20.55 10.72 -22.99
CA LEU A 547 21.17 12.05 -23.00
C LEU A 547 21.93 12.34 -21.70
N GLN A 548 21.40 11.88 -20.56
CA GLN A 548 22.08 12.00 -19.27
C GLN A 548 23.37 11.15 -19.23
N PHE A 549 23.33 9.92 -19.78
CA PHE A 549 24.50 9.07 -19.98
C PHE A 549 25.58 9.71 -20.88
N PHE A 550 25.19 10.44 -21.94
CA PHE A 550 26.14 11.17 -22.79
C PHE A 550 26.75 12.41 -22.10
N LEU A 551 26.09 13.00 -21.10
CA LEU A 551 26.69 14.05 -20.26
C LEU A 551 27.66 13.48 -19.20
N GLU A 552 27.52 12.21 -18.83
CA GLU A 552 28.30 11.54 -17.77
C GLU A 552 29.50 10.74 -18.32
N TYR A 553 29.34 10.10 -19.49
CA TYR A 553 30.33 9.17 -20.09
C TYR A 553 30.66 9.49 -21.57
N GLY A 554 30.35 10.71 -22.04
CA GLY A 554 30.46 11.09 -23.45
C GLY A 554 30.87 12.54 -23.71
N LYS A 555 30.99 12.87 -25.00
CA LYS A 555 31.03 14.25 -25.50
C LYS A 555 30.11 14.34 -26.72
N GLY A 556 29.07 15.16 -26.62
CA GLY A 556 28.00 15.13 -27.61
C GLY A 556 27.33 13.74 -27.68
N ASN A 557 26.88 13.35 -28.87
CA ASN A 557 26.21 12.06 -29.08
C ASN A 557 27.18 10.86 -29.22
N ASN A 558 28.45 11.01 -28.80
CA ASN A 558 29.48 9.98 -28.87
C ASN A 558 29.96 9.60 -27.47
N THR A 559 30.07 8.30 -27.18
CA THR A 559 30.77 7.86 -25.96
C THR A 559 32.28 7.95 -26.17
N LEU A 560 32.96 8.39 -25.11
CA LEU A 560 34.39 8.69 -25.08
C LEU A 560 35.28 7.43 -25.06
N ASN A 561 36.59 7.60 -25.19
CA ASN A 561 37.55 6.50 -25.09
C ASN A 561 37.84 6.14 -23.62
N CYS A 562 38.41 4.95 -23.38
CA CYS A 562 38.76 4.47 -22.03
C CYS A 562 39.73 5.38 -21.24
N GLU A 563 40.46 6.27 -21.92
CA GLU A 563 41.43 7.20 -21.32
C GLU A 563 40.80 8.57 -21.01
N ASP A 564 39.61 8.85 -21.53
CA ASP A 564 38.90 10.14 -21.44
C ASP A 564 37.70 10.11 -20.45
N VAL A 565 37.37 8.95 -19.85
CA VAL A 565 36.16 8.76 -19.01
C VAL A 565 36.51 8.43 -17.57
N GLU A 566 36.04 9.26 -16.64
CA GLU A 566 36.05 8.98 -15.21
C GLU A 566 34.90 8.03 -14.81
N PHE A 567 34.93 6.79 -15.31
CA PHE A 567 33.94 5.79 -14.92
C PHE A 567 34.09 5.45 -13.43
N PRO A 568 32.99 5.34 -12.65
CA PRO A 568 33.00 5.00 -11.23
C PRO A 568 34.03 3.95 -10.79
N THR A 569 35.11 4.42 -10.16
CA THR A 569 36.12 3.55 -9.56
C THR A 569 35.63 3.05 -8.20
N LEU A 570 35.60 1.72 -8.04
CA LEU A 570 35.11 1.04 -6.83
C LEU A 570 36.14 1.11 -5.69
N SER A 571 36.40 2.32 -5.23
CA SER A 571 37.33 2.67 -4.16
C SER A 571 36.76 2.32 -2.78
N LYS A 572 37.55 1.62 -1.95
CA LYS A 572 37.09 1.19 -0.62
C LYS A 572 36.93 2.39 0.31
N GLY A 573 35.74 2.50 0.92
CA GLY A 573 35.39 3.56 1.87
C GLY A 573 34.52 4.70 1.32
N LEU A 574 34.11 4.63 0.03
CA LEU A 574 33.31 5.66 -0.66
C LEU A 574 32.11 6.19 0.15
N TYR A 575 31.43 5.31 0.90
CA TYR A 575 30.58 5.71 2.02
C TYR A 575 31.00 4.96 3.29
N SER A 576 31.25 5.73 4.35
CA SER A 576 31.60 5.23 5.67
C SER A 576 30.60 5.78 6.70
N PRO A 577 29.61 4.99 7.16
CA PRO A 577 28.58 5.51 8.07
C PRO A 577 29.19 5.91 9.41
N ASP A 578 29.00 7.17 9.82
CA ASP A 578 29.55 7.67 11.09
C ASP A 578 28.78 7.11 12.30
N ARG A 579 29.32 6.00 12.82
CA ARG A 579 28.82 5.32 14.03
C ARG A 579 29.45 5.87 15.33
N SER A 580 30.16 7.00 15.31
CA SER A 580 30.92 7.50 16.46
C SER A 580 30.06 8.01 17.63
N ILE A 581 28.84 8.50 17.34
CA ILE A 581 27.96 9.12 18.33
C ILE A 581 27.00 8.10 18.99
N THR A 582 26.56 7.05 18.29
CA THR A 582 25.55 6.10 18.78
C THR A 582 26.13 4.95 19.60
N LYS A 583 26.41 5.19 20.89
CA LYS A 583 26.85 4.13 21.83
C LYS A 583 25.77 3.08 22.24
N ASN A 584 24.59 3.11 21.62
CA ASN A 584 23.53 2.12 21.81
C ASN A 584 23.49 1.11 20.63
N LYS A 585 24.05 -0.10 20.82
CA LYS A 585 24.01 -1.22 19.84
C LYS A 585 22.63 -1.90 19.72
N GLU A 586 21.53 -1.16 19.83
CA GLU A 586 20.17 -1.74 19.96
C GLU A 586 19.17 -1.35 18.87
N ASN A 587 19.55 -0.48 17.93
CA ASN A 587 18.89 -0.27 16.64
C ASN A 587 19.97 0.03 15.58
N GLU A 588 20.49 -0.99 14.90
CA GLU A 588 21.22 -0.76 13.65
C GLU A 588 20.18 -0.66 12.52
N VAL A 589 19.89 0.58 12.11
CA VAL A 589 18.98 0.87 10.99
C VAL A 589 19.54 0.22 9.73
N CYS A 590 18.70 -0.47 8.96
CA CYS A 590 19.11 -1.03 7.68
C CYS A 590 19.41 0.11 6.70
N ASP A 591 20.65 0.21 6.20
CA ASP A 591 21.03 1.25 5.23
C ASP A 591 20.38 1.00 3.86
N VAL A 592 20.40 -0.27 3.40
CA VAL A 592 19.90 -0.68 2.09
C VAL A 592 19.12 -1.99 2.21
N ALA A 593 17.81 -1.93 1.91
CA ALA A 593 17.00 -3.11 1.65
C ALA A 593 16.80 -3.32 0.15
N PHE A 594 16.52 -4.55 -0.25
CA PHE A 594 16.16 -4.91 -1.61
C PHE A 594 14.72 -5.41 -1.71
N SER A 595 14.09 -5.08 -2.83
CA SER A 595 12.78 -5.56 -3.29
C SER A 595 12.94 -6.08 -4.71
N CYS A 596 12.63 -7.36 -4.94
CA CYS A 596 12.91 -8.05 -6.20
C CYS A 596 12.05 -9.30 -6.34
N ALA A 597 11.67 -9.68 -7.57
CA ALA A 597 10.96 -10.93 -7.82
C ALA A 597 11.86 -12.16 -7.55
N PRO A 598 11.34 -13.31 -7.09
CA PRO A 598 12.17 -14.48 -6.75
C PRO A 598 13.02 -15.01 -7.91
N LYS A 599 12.51 -14.93 -9.14
CA LYS A 599 13.22 -15.29 -10.39
C LYS A 599 14.45 -14.40 -10.65
N ASP A 600 14.41 -13.16 -10.17
CA ASP A 600 15.35 -12.09 -10.51
C ASP A 600 16.38 -11.83 -9.38
N LYS A 601 16.39 -12.70 -8.36
CA LYS A 601 17.23 -12.55 -7.15
C LYS A 601 18.74 -12.43 -7.43
N LEU A 602 19.21 -12.89 -8.59
CA LEU A 602 20.61 -12.75 -9.00
C LEU A 602 21.08 -11.27 -9.01
N PHE A 603 20.24 -10.32 -9.42
CA PHE A 603 20.57 -8.90 -9.47
C PHE A 603 20.83 -8.31 -8.07
N VAL A 604 20.03 -8.76 -7.09
CA VAL A 604 20.20 -8.45 -5.66
C VAL A 604 21.55 -8.95 -5.16
N THR A 605 21.87 -10.22 -5.42
CA THR A 605 23.12 -10.82 -4.93
C THR A 605 24.36 -10.19 -5.57
N PHE A 606 24.33 -9.81 -6.85
CA PHE A 606 25.45 -9.06 -7.46
C PHE A 606 25.59 -7.65 -6.87
N MET A 607 24.51 -6.86 -6.80
CA MET A 607 24.58 -5.50 -6.26
C MET A 607 24.97 -5.48 -4.78
N ALA A 608 24.47 -6.43 -3.98
CA ALA A 608 24.84 -6.57 -2.58
C ALA A 608 26.30 -7.03 -2.37
N ARG A 609 26.92 -7.77 -3.29
CA ARG A 609 28.37 -8.03 -3.27
C ARG A 609 29.18 -6.76 -3.54
N ILE A 610 28.81 -6.00 -4.59
CA ILE A 610 29.48 -4.73 -4.95
C ILE A 610 29.45 -3.76 -3.77
N LEU A 611 28.27 -3.52 -3.18
CA LEU A 611 28.10 -2.61 -2.04
C LEU A 611 28.93 -3.03 -0.81
N ARG A 612 29.07 -4.33 -0.52
CA ARG A 612 29.88 -4.83 0.60
C ARG A 612 31.39 -4.68 0.38
N GLU A 613 31.90 -4.92 -0.83
CA GLU A 613 33.33 -4.76 -1.12
C GLU A 613 33.77 -3.28 -1.09
N VAL A 614 32.90 -2.37 -1.53
CA VAL A 614 33.16 -0.93 -1.57
C VAL A 614 32.93 -0.26 -0.21
N SER A 615 31.85 -0.61 0.48
CA SER A 615 31.39 0.05 1.72
C SER A 615 30.98 -0.99 2.78
N PRO A 616 31.94 -1.73 3.36
CA PRO A 616 31.68 -2.85 4.29
C PRO A 616 31.03 -2.45 5.64
N GLY A 617 30.79 -1.16 5.87
CA GLY A 617 30.05 -0.66 7.04
C GLY A 617 28.52 -0.64 6.88
N LEU A 618 27.99 -0.95 5.69
CA LEU A 618 26.56 -0.90 5.38
C LEU A 618 25.77 -2.10 5.94
N VAL A 619 24.59 -1.82 6.51
CA VAL A 619 23.62 -2.83 6.94
C VAL A 619 22.69 -3.17 5.76
N ILE A 620 23.02 -4.23 5.02
CA ILE A 620 22.34 -4.62 3.78
C ILE A 620 21.44 -5.85 3.99
N LYS A 621 20.16 -5.75 3.59
CA LYS A 621 19.17 -6.85 3.61
C LYS A 621 18.73 -7.21 2.18
N GLU A 622 19.23 -8.34 1.67
CA GLU A 622 18.93 -8.87 0.32
C GLU A 622 17.52 -9.45 0.18
N THR A 623 17.01 -10.10 1.23
CA THR A 623 15.64 -10.59 1.31
C THR A 623 15.14 -10.39 2.73
N ALA A 624 13.85 -10.10 2.87
CA ALA A 624 13.15 -10.41 4.11
C ALA A 624 13.04 -11.94 4.22
N ASP A 625 13.26 -12.49 5.40
CA ASP A 625 13.16 -13.92 5.64
C ASP A 625 11.67 -14.36 5.71
N THR A 626 10.73 -13.40 5.63
CA THR A 626 9.38 -13.50 6.17
C THR A 626 8.39 -12.46 5.61
N GLU A 627 7.09 -12.77 5.56
CA GLU A 627 6.03 -11.84 5.14
C GLU A 627 5.85 -10.61 6.06
N ASN A 628 6.05 -10.74 7.38
CA ASN A 628 5.91 -9.60 8.30
C ASN A 628 7.18 -8.76 8.39
N GLU A 629 8.35 -9.31 8.07
CA GLU A 629 9.57 -8.53 7.85
C GLU A 629 9.52 -7.81 6.50
N ARG A 630 8.92 -8.42 5.45
CA ARG A 630 8.83 -7.86 4.09
C ARG A 630 8.38 -6.40 4.11
N LEU A 631 7.20 -6.12 4.67
CA LEU A 631 6.68 -4.75 4.75
C LEU A 631 7.42 -3.87 5.78
N ALA A 632 7.71 -4.41 6.98
CA ALA A 632 8.43 -3.66 8.02
C ALA A 632 9.84 -3.21 7.59
N LEU A 633 10.50 -3.97 6.71
CA LEU A 633 11.78 -3.64 6.10
C LEU A 633 11.63 -2.48 5.09
N MET A 634 10.59 -2.50 4.25
CA MET A 634 10.23 -1.38 3.37
C MET A 634 9.89 -0.12 4.16
N GLU A 635 9.31 -0.26 5.35
CA GLU A 635 8.99 0.86 6.23
C GLU A 635 10.21 1.46 6.98
N SER A 636 11.29 0.70 7.17
CA SER A 636 12.39 1.08 8.07
C SER A 636 13.76 1.28 7.40
N ALA A 637 14.06 0.64 6.27
CA ALA A 637 15.37 0.76 5.62
C ALA A 637 15.62 2.17 5.04
N ARG A 638 16.82 2.73 5.17
CA ARG A 638 17.12 4.12 4.74
C ARG A 638 16.93 4.31 3.24
N LYS A 639 17.40 3.35 2.43
CA LYS A 639 17.09 3.22 1.00
C LYS A 639 16.47 1.85 0.72
N VAL A 640 15.54 1.80 -0.23
CA VAL A 640 15.03 0.55 -0.79
C VAL A 640 15.37 0.50 -2.27
N VAL A 641 16.19 -0.47 -2.67
CA VAL A 641 16.47 -0.78 -4.07
C VAL A 641 15.36 -1.69 -4.61
N VAL A 642 14.66 -1.23 -5.63
CA VAL A 642 13.57 -1.97 -6.29
C VAL A 642 14.02 -2.39 -7.68
N PHE A 643 14.13 -3.71 -7.92
CA PHE A 643 14.43 -4.24 -9.26
C PHE A 643 13.13 -4.49 -10.04
N LEU A 644 12.85 -3.63 -11.02
CA LEU A 644 11.63 -3.65 -11.82
C LEU A 644 11.77 -4.55 -13.05
N SER A 645 10.83 -5.49 -13.20
CA SER A 645 10.74 -6.47 -14.29
C SER A 645 9.29 -6.90 -14.51
N ALA A 646 9.02 -7.65 -15.59
CA ALA A 646 7.73 -8.33 -15.76
C ALA A 646 7.39 -9.24 -14.57
N ASN A 647 8.36 -10.03 -14.08
CA ASN A 647 8.19 -10.91 -12.92
C ASN A 647 7.83 -10.14 -11.62
N TYR A 648 8.30 -8.89 -11.48
CA TYR A 648 7.97 -8.02 -10.36
C TYR A 648 6.52 -7.52 -10.43
N LEU A 649 6.06 -7.17 -11.63
CA LEU A 649 4.68 -6.72 -11.87
C LEU A 649 3.65 -7.86 -11.73
N GLU A 650 4.07 -9.11 -11.98
CA GLU A 650 3.27 -10.33 -11.75
C GLU A 650 3.10 -10.70 -10.26
N SER A 651 3.98 -10.27 -9.35
CA SER A 651 3.90 -10.62 -7.92
C SER A 651 3.09 -9.59 -7.12
N VAL A 652 2.01 -10.06 -6.51
CA VAL A 652 1.19 -9.27 -5.58
C VAL A 652 2.01 -8.77 -4.39
N GLU A 653 2.95 -9.57 -3.90
CA GLU A 653 3.82 -9.28 -2.76
C GLU A 653 4.83 -8.17 -3.06
N GLN A 654 5.48 -8.21 -4.23
CA GLN A 654 6.42 -7.17 -4.67
C GLN A 654 5.68 -5.88 -5.05
N VAL A 655 4.51 -5.95 -5.69
CA VAL A 655 3.65 -4.77 -5.92
C VAL A 655 3.27 -4.10 -4.60
N GLU A 656 2.96 -4.87 -3.54
CA GLU A 656 2.66 -4.35 -2.21
C GLU A 656 3.88 -3.74 -1.49
N GLU A 657 5.09 -4.32 -1.66
CA GLU A 657 6.35 -3.72 -1.20
C GLU A 657 6.53 -2.33 -1.82
N LEU A 658 6.43 -2.20 -3.15
CA LEU A 658 6.52 -0.91 -3.82
C LEU A 658 5.46 0.07 -3.33
N HIS A 659 4.20 -0.35 -3.18
CA HIS A 659 3.13 0.51 -2.67
C HIS A 659 3.44 1.04 -1.26
N THR A 660 4.06 0.21 -0.41
CA THR A 660 4.50 0.57 0.94
C THR A 660 5.63 1.60 0.91
N VAL A 661 6.63 1.43 0.02
CA VAL A 661 7.70 2.44 -0.17
C VAL A 661 7.15 3.76 -0.71
N LEU A 662 6.23 3.71 -1.69
CA LEU A 662 5.59 4.90 -2.25
C LEU A 662 4.80 5.68 -1.17
N LEU A 663 4.02 4.98 -0.34
CA LEU A 663 3.30 5.57 0.79
C LEU A 663 4.24 6.20 1.82
N ARG A 664 5.34 5.52 2.17
CA ARG A 664 6.35 6.04 3.10
C ARG A 664 7.02 7.31 2.56
N GLN A 665 7.36 7.35 1.28
CA GLN A 665 7.95 8.54 0.66
C GLN A 665 6.95 9.69 0.54
N ARG A 666 5.65 9.41 0.33
CA ARG A 666 4.59 10.44 0.30
C ARG A 666 4.37 11.12 1.66
N TYR A 667 4.47 10.37 2.77
CA TYR A 667 4.02 10.85 4.10
C TYR A 667 5.08 10.95 5.21
N ARG A 668 6.15 10.14 5.20
CA ARG A 668 7.08 10.00 6.34
C ARG A 668 8.52 10.46 6.07
N SER A 669 8.97 10.56 4.83
CA SER A 669 10.39 10.79 4.51
C SER A 669 10.67 12.14 3.84
N PRO A 670 11.64 12.94 4.34
CA PRO A 670 12.18 14.09 3.61
C PRO A 670 13.28 13.70 2.60
N THR A 671 13.79 12.46 2.66
CA THR A 671 14.70 11.88 1.66
C THR A 671 13.96 10.96 0.69
N GLN A 672 14.48 10.82 -0.53
CA GLN A 672 14.00 9.83 -1.51
C GLN A 672 14.36 8.41 -1.03
N VAL A 673 13.38 7.64 -0.57
CA VAL A 673 13.57 6.26 -0.09
C VAL A 673 13.70 5.28 -1.25
N LEU A 674 12.95 5.51 -2.33
CA LEU A 674 12.87 4.62 -3.49
C LEU A 674 14.07 4.81 -4.44
N PHE A 675 14.84 3.73 -4.65
CA PHE A 675 15.90 3.63 -5.64
C PHE A 675 15.54 2.53 -6.67
N PRO A 676 14.83 2.85 -7.76
CA PRO A 676 14.36 1.86 -8.71
C PRO A 676 15.40 1.61 -9.82
N VAL A 677 15.60 0.34 -10.18
CA VAL A 677 16.47 -0.14 -11.25
C VAL A 677 15.66 -1.06 -12.15
N THR A 678 15.53 -0.73 -13.43
CA THR A 678 14.85 -1.60 -14.41
C THR A 678 15.83 -2.64 -14.94
N ILE A 679 15.44 -3.92 -14.90
CA ILE A 679 16.32 -5.05 -15.29
C ILE A 679 15.86 -5.75 -16.57
N HIS A 680 14.57 -5.64 -16.91
CA HIS A 680 13.94 -6.20 -18.10
C HIS A 680 12.88 -5.22 -18.63
N HIS A 681 12.46 -5.36 -19.89
CA HIS A 681 11.32 -4.59 -20.40
C HIS A 681 10.06 -4.82 -19.55
N LEU A 682 9.39 -3.74 -19.18
CA LEU A 682 8.17 -3.78 -18.37
C LEU A 682 6.93 -3.92 -19.27
N PRO A 683 5.92 -4.72 -18.90
CA PRO A 683 4.64 -4.77 -19.63
C PRO A 683 3.91 -3.41 -19.59
N GLN A 684 3.09 -3.13 -20.60
CA GLN A 684 2.38 -1.83 -20.78
C GLN A 684 1.39 -1.47 -19.65
N LEU A 685 0.98 -2.45 -18.84
CA LEU A 685 0.10 -2.30 -17.69
C LEU A 685 0.71 -3.02 -16.46
N PRO A 686 0.50 -2.50 -15.23
CA PRO A 686 -0.15 -1.23 -14.90
C PRO A 686 0.69 -0.02 -15.33
N THR A 687 0.08 1.02 -15.91
CA THR A 687 0.85 2.08 -16.59
C THR A 687 1.69 2.93 -15.62
N TYR A 688 1.31 3.02 -14.34
CA TYR A 688 2.04 3.84 -13.36
C TYR A 688 3.50 3.40 -13.14
N PHE A 689 3.85 2.13 -13.41
CA PHE A 689 5.23 1.65 -13.30
C PHE A 689 6.20 2.39 -14.24
N HIS A 690 5.76 2.74 -15.45
CA HIS A 690 6.56 3.52 -16.41
C HIS A 690 6.75 4.98 -16.00
N LEU A 691 5.98 5.45 -15.01
CA LEU A 691 6.09 6.79 -14.42
C LEU A 691 6.91 6.80 -13.13
N VAL A 692 7.35 5.65 -12.61
CA VAL A 692 8.27 5.61 -11.46
C VAL A 692 9.62 6.23 -11.88
N PRO A 693 10.16 7.24 -11.15
CA PRO A 693 11.41 7.90 -11.52
C PRO A 693 12.63 6.96 -11.51
N CYS A 694 12.97 6.37 -12.67
CA CYS A 694 14.03 5.39 -12.83
C CYS A 694 15.19 5.93 -13.69
N ASP A 695 16.38 6.02 -13.09
CA ASP A 695 17.62 6.47 -13.73
C ASP A 695 18.43 5.33 -14.36
N PHE A 696 18.27 4.09 -13.88
CA PHE A 696 19.02 2.93 -14.35
C PHE A 696 18.10 1.91 -15.02
N ASN A 697 18.26 1.69 -16.33
CA ASN A 697 17.79 0.49 -17.00
C ASN A 697 19.00 -0.30 -17.48
N LEU A 698 19.18 -1.53 -16.99
CA LEU A 698 20.34 -2.35 -17.32
C LEU A 698 20.30 -2.89 -18.75
N THR A 699 19.14 -2.87 -19.40
CA THR A 699 18.96 -3.28 -20.81
C THR A 699 19.21 -2.14 -21.82
N ASP A 700 19.54 -0.92 -21.37
CA ASP A 700 19.90 0.16 -22.29
C ASP A 700 21.21 -0.20 -23.03
N PRO A 701 21.27 -0.17 -24.38
CA PRO A 701 22.41 -0.66 -25.16
C PRO A 701 23.70 0.15 -24.97
N LEU A 702 23.60 1.30 -24.31
CA LEU A 702 24.71 2.20 -23.98
C LEU A 702 25.74 1.53 -23.05
N TRP A 703 25.30 0.62 -22.17
CA TRP A 703 26.21 -0.16 -21.33
C TRP A 703 27.10 -1.09 -22.17
N LEU A 704 26.60 -1.59 -23.31
CA LEU A 704 27.38 -2.43 -24.22
C LEU A 704 28.38 -1.60 -25.04
N GLU A 705 28.00 -0.39 -25.47
CA GLU A 705 28.94 0.54 -26.08
C GLU A 705 30.08 0.87 -25.10
N LEU A 706 29.76 1.14 -23.84
CA LEU A 706 30.76 1.40 -22.79
C LEU A 706 31.65 0.18 -22.53
N PHE A 707 31.06 -1.02 -22.38
CA PHE A 707 31.82 -2.27 -22.18
C PHE A 707 32.80 -2.54 -23.33
N THR A 708 32.39 -2.32 -24.58
CA THR A 708 33.27 -2.57 -25.75
C THR A 708 34.38 -1.52 -25.89
N LYS A 709 34.19 -0.31 -25.36
CA LYS A 709 35.19 0.77 -25.38
C LYS A 709 36.08 0.83 -24.14
N HIS A 710 35.68 0.27 -22.99
CA HIS A 710 36.39 0.41 -21.72
C HIS A 710 36.92 -0.91 -21.18
N LYS A 711 38.21 -0.95 -20.85
CA LYS A 711 38.82 -2.05 -20.09
C LYS A 711 38.60 -1.82 -18.59
N ILE A 712 37.36 -1.94 -18.13
CA ILE A 712 37.02 -1.81 -16.71
C ILE A 712 37.69 -2.96 -15.95
N ALA A 713 38.73 -2.63 -15.17
CA ALA A 713 39.35 -3.55 -14.24
C ALA A 713 38.48 -3.66 -12.98
N LEU A 714 37.81 -4.80 -12.80
CA LEU A 714 37.09 -5.08 -11.56
C LEU A 714 38.08 -5.26 -10.39
N PRO A 715 37.68 -4.96 -9.14
CA PRO A 715 38.41 -5.42 -7.96
C PRO A 715 38.63 -6.94 -8.05
N PRO A 716 39.83 -7.49 -7.77
CA PRO A 716 40.14 -8.91 -8.06
C PRO A 716 39.13 -9.91 -7.47
N ASN A 717 38.64 -9.64 -6.26
CA ASN A 717 37.59 -10.43 -5.59
C ASN A 717 36.31 -10.56 -6.44
N LEU A 718 35.92 -9.49 -7.14
CA LEU A 718 34.74 -9.45 -8.00
C LEU A 718 35.03 -10.00 -9.42
N GLU A 719 36.26 -9.90 -9.91
CA GLU A 719 36.70 -10.50 -11.19
C GLU A 719 36.66 -12.03 -11.12
N ASP A 720 37.23 -12.63 -10.06
CA ASP A 720 37.20 -14.09 -9.86
C ASP A 720 35.77 -14.63 -9.68
N ASP A 721 34.95 -13.92 -8.89
CA ASP A 721 33.51 -14.21 -8.72
C ASP A 721 32.75 -14.11 -10.05
N TRP A 722 33.02 -13.07 -10.84
CA TRP A 722 32.42 -12.85 -12.15
C TRP A 722 32.76 -14.01 -13.10
N GLN A 723 34.04 -14.36 -13.22
CA GLN A 723 34.51 -15.47 -14.04
C GLN A 723 34.06 -16.86 -13.53
N MET A 724 33.63 -16.99 -12.27
CA MET A 724 32.94 -18.18 -11.79
C MET A 724 31.44 -18.17 -12.13
N SER A 725 30.75 -17.03 -12.00
CA SER A 725 29.33 -16.91 -12.35
C SER A 725 29.04 -17.21 -13.82
N GLN A 726 29.91 -16.77 -14.73
CA GLN A 726 29.83 -17.06 -16.18
C GLN A 726 29.88 -18.56 -16.51
N LYS A 727 30.37 -19.42 -15.60
CA LYS A 727 30.46 -20.87 -15.79
C LYS A 727 29.21 -21.62 -15.26
N ASN A 728 28.28 -20.93 -14.60
CA ASN A 728 26.99 -21.48 -14.17
C ASN A 728 25.87 -20.93 -15.05
N SER A 729 25.23 -21.79 -15.85
CA SER A 729 24.12 -21.45 -16.75
C SER A 729 22.90 -20.84 -16.05
N GLU A 730 22.74 -21.04 -14.74
CA GLU A 730 21.63 -20.46 -13.95
C GLU A 730 21.95 -19.07 -13.37
N LEU A 731 23.18 -18.55 -13.56
CA LEU A 731 23.64 -17.27 -13.00
C LEU A 731 24.31 -16.34 -14.04
N GLN A 732 24.16 -16.63 -15.34
CA GLN A 732 24.76 -15.79 -16.39
C GLN A 732 24.06 -14.43 -16.48
N VAL A 733 24.84 -13.37 -16.29
CA VAL A 733 24.51 -11.98 -16.58
C VAL A 733 25.40 -11.52 -17.72
N GLU A 734 24.90 -10.72 -18.65
CA GLU A 734 25.73 -10.22 -19.74
C GLU A 734 26.71 -9.15 -19.23
N ASN A 735 27.97 -9.14 -19.72
CA ASN A 735 29.03 -8.28 -19.17
C ASN A 735 28.67 -6.78 -19.09
N HIS A 736 27.81 -6.29 -19.99
CA HIS A 736 27.37 -4.91 -20.01
C HIS A 736 26.30 -4.59 -18.96
N VAL A 737 25.39 -5.53 -18.68
CA VAL A 737 24.38 -5.43 -17.61
C VAL A 737 25.08 -5.26 -16.24
N PHE A 738 26.26 -5.87 -16.07
CA PHE A 738 27.09 -5.71 -14.87
C PHE A 738 27.70 -4.30 -14.72
N ILE A 739 28.05 -3.61 -15.82
CA ILE A 739 28.46 -2.18 -15.76
C ILE A 739 27.31 -1.33 -15.21
N GLY A 740 26.07 -1.54 -15.70
CA GLY A 740 24.90 -0.82 -15.21
C GLY A 740 24.67 -1.02 -13.71
N LEU A 741 24.91 -2.23 -13.18
CA LEU A 741 24.87 -2.50 -11.74
C LEU A 741 25.97 -1.76 -10.96
N ILE A 742 27.17 -1.64 -11.51
CA ILE A 742 28.28 -0.88 -10.90
C ILE A 742 27.92 0.62 -10.82
N ALA A 743 27.43 1.20 -11.91
CA ALA A 743 27.01 2.60 -11.94
C ALA A 743 25.83 2.87 -10.98
N ALA A 744 24.84 1.97 -10.94
CA ALA A 744 23.72 2.05 -10.00
C ALA A 744 24.19 1.95 -8.53
N ALA A 745 25.11 1.03 -8.22
CA ALA A 745 25.67 0.89 -6.87
C ALA A 745 26.47 2.14 -6.45
N HIS A 746 27.28 2.71 -7.35
CA HIS A 746 27.99 3.96 -7.09
C HIS A 746 27.03 5.13 -6.83
N SER A 747 25.98 5.29 -7.64
CA SER A 747 24.97 6.34 -7.47
C SER A 747 24.22 6.21 -6.14
N LEU A 748 23.86 4.99 -5.73
CA LEU A 748 23.24 4.72 -4.43
C LEU A 748 24.15 5.12 -3.25
N LEU A 749 25.45 4.80 -3.33
CA LEU A 749 26.44 5.18 -2.31
C LEU A 749 26.62 6.70 -2.23
N LEU A 750 26.66 7.39 -3.38
CA LEU A 750 26.75 8.84 -3.43
C LEU A 750 25.52 9.51 -2.79
N GLN A 751 24.30 9.03 -3.09
CA GLN A 751 23.08 9.52 -2.43
C GLN A 751 23.12 9.33 -0.90
N LEU A 752 23.57 8.16 -0.43
CA LEU A 752 23.73 7.88 1.01
C LEU A 752 24.77 8.80 1.67
N SER A 753 25.84 9.17 0.95
CA SER A 753 26.83 10.12 1.42
C SER A 753 26.26 11.54 1.52
N THR A 754 25.71 12.09 0.43
CA THR A 754 25.17 13.46 0.39
C THR A 754 24.05 13.68 1.40
N GLU A 755 23.15 12.69 1.59
CA GLU A 755 22.11 12.75 2.64
C GLU A 755 22.67 12.71 4.07
N SER A 756 23.89 12.19 4.27
CA SER A 756 24.56 12.13 5.57
C SER A 756 25.32 13.42 5.89
N GLU A 757 25.89 14.07 4.88
CA GLU A 757 26.58 15.37 5.02
C GLU A 757 25.59 16.53 5.06
N HIS A 758 24.50 16.45 4.28
CA HIS A 758 23.50 17.49 4.10
C HIS A 758 22.08 16.89 4.27
N PRO A 759 21.66 16.59 5.53
CA PRO A 759 20.31 16.09 5.79
C PRO A 759 19.25 17.11 5.32
N PRO A 760 18.20 16.69 4.60
CA PRO A 760 17.24 17.60 3.99
C PRO A 760 16.45 18.40 5.03
N SER A 761 16.16 19.65 4.69
CA SER A 761 15.34 20.50 5.56
C SER A 761 13.90 19.95 5.67
N PRO A 762 13.22 20.09 6.83
CA PRO A 762 11.84 19.63 7.01
C PRO A 762 10.79 20.49 6.27
N LYS A 763 11.21 21.36 5.33
CA LYS A 763 10.35 22.25 4.53
C LYS A 763 10.91 22.45 3.11
N THR A 764 10.66 21.49 2.23
CA THR A 764 10.70 21.70 0.78
C THR A 764 9.65 20.82 0.10
N ASN A 765 9.17 21.22 -1.07
CA ASN A 765 8.00 20.62 -1.74
C ASN A 765 8.06 19.09 -1.83
N HIS A 766 6.89 18.43 -1.68
CA HIS A 766 6.74 17.00 -1.96
C HIS A 766 7.34 16.66 -3.32
N GLN A 767 8.30 15.73 -3.36
CA GLN A 767 8.76 15.18 -4.64
C GLN A 767 7.60 14.43 -5.30
N PRO A 768 7.37 14.62 -6.62
CA PRO A 768 6.32 13.89 -7.32
C PRO A 768 6.67 12.40 -7.37
N MET A 769 5.80 11.57 -6.79
CA MET A 769 5.99 10.11 -6.73
C MET A 769 6.01 9.45 -8.11
N LEU A 770 5.31 10.06 -9.07
CA LEU A 770 5.20 9.64 -10.47
C LEU A 770 5.57 10.82 -11.38
N LEU A 771 6.38 10.57 -12.41
CA LEU A 771 6.82 11.54 -13.40
C LEU A 771 5.63 12.16 -14.16
N ASN A 772 5.69 13.47 -14.40
CA ASN A 772 4.82 14.11 -15.39
C ASN A 772 5.44 13.98 -16.79
N VAL A 773 4.71 13.39 -17.75
CA VAL A 773 5.20 13.13 -19.12
C VAL A 773 5.62 14.40 -19.89
N LEU A 774 4.98 15.54 -19.66
CA LEU A 774 5.32 16.80 -20.33
C LEU A 774 6.57 17.44 -19.73
N LEU A 775 6.76 17.36 -18.40
CA LEU A 775 8.01 17.75 -17.76
C LEU A 775 9.17 16.82 -18.14
N LEU A 776 8.91 15.53 -18.30
CA LEU A 776 9.89 14.56 -18.80
C LEU A 776 10.35 14.95 -20.21
N ARG A 777 9.42 15.24 -21.13
CA ARG A 777 9.75 15.73 -22.48
C ARG A 777 10.53 17.05 -22.44
N ALA A 778 10.10 18.01 -21.62
CA ALA A 778 10.81 19.28 -21.46
C ALA A 778 12.22 19.13 -20.85
N LYS A 779 12.46 18.09 -20.03
CA LYS A 779 13.80 17.71 -19.55
C LYS A 779 14.64 17.10 -20.68
N VAL A 780 14.07 16.20 -21.51
CA VAL A 780 14.73 15.65 -22.71
C VAL A 780 15.13 16.78 -23.67
N GLU A 781 14.22 17.70 -24.00
CA GLU A 781 14.49 18.87 -24.86
C GLU A 781 15.58 19.80 -24.32
N ARG A 782 15.83 19.79 -23.00
CA ARG A 782 16.91 20.56 -22.36
C ARG A 782 18.25 19.82 -22.39
N LEU A 783 18.27 18.57 -21.94
CA LEU A 783 19.46 17.71 -21.99
C LEU A 783 19.98 17.59 -23.44
N LEU A 784 19.09 17.49 -24.43
CA LEU A 784 19.44 17.47 -25.84
C LEU A 784 20.16 18.76 -26.28
N LYS A 785 19.78 19.92 -25.73
CA LYS A 785 20.50 21.17 -26.00
C LYS A 785 21.88 21.16 -25.33
N GLU A 786 21.97 20.76 -24.07
CA GLU A 786 23.22 20.68 -23.30
C GLU A 786 24.25 19.78 -24.00
N VAL A 787 23.86 18.55 -24.37
CA VAL A 787 24.69 17.60 -25.16
C VAL A 787 25.13 18.21 -26.49
N ASN A 788 24.24 18.91 -27.21
CA ASN A 788 24.56 19.55 -28.48
C ASN A 788 25.41 20.84 -28.38
N HIS A 789 25.58 21.44 -27.19
CA HIS A 789 26.52 22.57 -27.00
C HIS A 789 27.95 22.06 -26.81
N GLY A 790 28.16 21.05 -25.95
CA GLY A 790 29.48 20.40 -25.84
C GLY A 790 29.96 19.80 -27.17
N ALA A 791 29.04 19.30 -28.00
CA ALA A 791 29.32 18.83 -29.37
C ALA A 791 29.71 19.94 -30.39
N LYS A 792 29.54 21.23 -30.03
CA LYS A 792 29.97 22.38 -30.83
C LYS A 792 31.28 22.96 -30.31
N GLU A 793 31.41 23.12 -29.00
CA GLU A 793 32.63 23.61 -28.35
C GLU A 793 33.84 22.74 -28.74
N ASP A 794 33.68 21.42 -28.81
CA ASP A 794 34.72 20.48 -29.29
C ASP A 794 35.01 20.64 -30.80
N LYS A 795 34.02 20.99 -31.64
CA LYS A 795 34.27 21.30 -33.06
C LYS A 795 35.05 22.60 -33.22
N ASP A 796 34.72 23.62 -32.44
CA ASP A 796 35.41 24.89 -32.48
C ASP A 796 36.82 24.75 -31.87
N GLU A 797 37.03 23.94 -30.82
CA GLU A 797 38.36 23.53 -30.36
C GLU A 797 39.13 22.75 -31.43
N MET A 798 38.53 21.76 -32.10
CA MET A 798 39.22 20.99 -33.15
C MET A 798 39.59 21.87 -34.36
N VAL A 799 38.73 22.82 -34.75
CA VAL A 799 39.04 23.81 -35.80
C VAL A 799 40.17 24.74 -35.35
N ASN A 800 40.17 25.21 -34.10
CA ASN A 800 41.26 26.04 -33.56
C ASN A 800 42.59 25.27 -33.42
N ARG A 801 42.56 23.98 -33.08
CA ARG A 801 43.76 23.11 -33.05
C ARG A 801 44.27 22.77 -34.47
N ALA A 802 43.37 22.63 -35.45
CA ALA A 802 43.73 22.44 -36.85
C ALA A 802 44.22 23.73 -37.53
N GLY A 803 43.86 24.91 -37.00
CA GLY A 803 44.19 26.22 -37.56
C GLY A 803 45.67 26.64 -37.48
N TYR A 804 46.53 25.85 -36.84
CA TYR A 804 47.97 26.16 -36.68
C TYR A 804 48.89 25.47 -37.70
N GLN A 805 48.49 25.44 -38.97
CA GLN A 805 49.42 25.36 -40.10
C GLN A 805 49.03 26.39 -41.18
N GLU A 806 50.01 27.19 -41.60
CA GLU A 806 49.81 28.27 -42.57
C GLU A 806 49.44 27.75 -43.97
N ASN A 807 48.56 28.47 -44.66
CA ASN A 807 48.79 28.83 -46.07
C ASN A 807 48.02 30.12 -46.43
N TYR A 808 48.63 30.90 -47.33
CA TYR A 808 48.10 32.17 -47.86
C TYR A 808 47.19 31.94 -49.09
N LEU A 809 46.49 33.00 -49.53
CA LEU A 809 45.80 33.16 -50.85
C LEU A 809 44.55 32.25 -51.03
N LEU A 810 43.33 32.76 -51.28
CA LEU A 810 42.90 33.90 -52.10
C LEU A 810 41.54 34.49 -51.64
N ASP A 811 41.25 35.74 -52.01
CA ASP A 811 39.97 36.42 -51.76
C ASP A 811 38.81 35.96 -52.67
N VAL A 812 37.59 35.94 -52.10
CA VAL A 812 36.34 36.31 -52.80
C VAL A 812 35.48 37.11 -51.83
N VAL A 813 34.96 38.26 -52.28
CA VAL A 813 34.09 39.18 -51.52
C VAL A 813 32.72 39.27 -52.19
N ASP A 814 31.64 39.28 -51.40
CA ASP A 814 30.35 39.91 -51.76
C ASP A 814 29.44 40.12 -50.51
N PRO A 815 28.33 40.88 -50.55
CA PRO A 815 28.17 42.02 -49.62
C PRO A 815 27.24 41.79 -48.41
N PRO A 816 27.24 42.73 -47.43
CA PRO A 816 26.52 42.57 -46.17
C PRO A 816 25.03 42.94 -46.23
N GLN A 817 24.22 42.34 -45.35
CA GLN A 817 22.94 42.90 -44.91
C GLN A 817 22.85 43.02 -43.37
N GLU A 818 22.77 44.27 -42.97
CA GLU A 818 22.38 44.88 -41.69
C GLU A 818 21.80 43.97 -40.60
N SER A 819 22.48 43.95 -39.45
CA SER A 819 21.85 43.75 -38.14
C SER A 819 22.05 45.02 -37.30
N PHE A 820 20.95 45.72 -36.99
CA PHE A 820 21.02 46.93 -36.18
C PHE A 820 21.09 46.60 -34.68
N SER A 821 22.08 47.19 -34.02
CA SER A 821 22.34 47.04 -32.59
C SER A 821 21.60 48.08 -31.74
N THR A 822 21.27 47.71 -30.50
CA THR A 822 21.45 48.57 -29.31
C THR A 822 21.41 47.66 -28.07
N THR A 823 22.53 47.24 -27.49
CA THR A 823 23.25 47.93 -26.39
C THR A 823 22.36 48.66 -25.37
N LEU A 824 22.47 48.23 -24.11
CA LEU A 824 22.54 49.12 -22.96
C LEU A 824 23.23 48.39 -21.79
N GLU A 825 24.48 48.77 -21.51
CA GLU A 825 25.22 48.30 -20.34
C GLU A 825 24.83 49.08 -19.07
N SER A 826 25.24 48.53 -17.93
CA SER A 826 25.02 49.08 -16.60
C SER A 826 25.61 50.48 -16.38
N GLN A 827 24.89 51.30 -15.62
CA GLN A 827 25.52 52.15 -14.62
C GLN A 827 24.84 51.94 -13.25
N ARG A 828 25.60 52.17 -12.19
CA ARG A 828 25.13 52.18 -10.79
C ARG A 828 24.87 53.65 -10.42
N ASP A 829 23.91 53.92 -9.53
CA ASP A 829 24.26 54.23 -8.14
C ASP A 829 23.03 54.45 -7.23
N GLU A 830 23.35 54.71 -5.97
CA GLU A 830 22.54 54.86 -4.74
C GLU A 830 21.30 55.78 -4.83
N GLY A 831 20.36 55.62 -3.89
CA GLY A 831 19.40 56.68 -3.57
C GLY A 831 18.16 56.28 -2.77
N LEU A 832 18.07 56.76 -1.53
CA LEU A 832 16.89 56.67 -0.65
C LEU A 832 15.61 57.23 -1.30
N GLY A 833 14.42 56.77 -0.87
CA GLY A 833 13.22 57.62 -0.99
C GLY A 833 11.85 56.93 -0.99
N SER A 834 11.19 56.93 0.17
CA SER A 834 9.73 56.77 0.34
C SER A 834 8.86 57.62 -0.60
N GLY A 835 7.64 57.17 -0.93
CA GLY A 835 6.55 58.14 -1.20
C GLY A 835 5.37 57.72 -2.09
N THR A 836 4.32 57.17 -1.47
CA THR A 836 2.89 57.46 -1.75
C THR A 836 2.45 58.09 -3.08
N SER A 837 1.79 57.25 -3.90
CA SER A 837 0.42 57.44 -4.41
C SER A 837 0.03 58.49 -5.48
N CYS A 838 -0.70 57.95 -6.47
CA CYS A 838 -1.94 58.49 -7.06
C CYS A 838 -1.95 59.68 -8.03
N HIS A 839 -2.85 59.52 -9.01
CA HIS A 839 -3.63 60.58 -9.69
C HIS A 839 -2.90 61.42 -10.77
N LYS A 840 -3.52 61.79 -11.90
CA LYS A 840 -4.80 61.38 -12.54
C LYS A 840 -4.89 61.92 -13.97
N HIS A 841 -5.77 61.30 -14.79
CA HIS A 841 -6.54 61.93 -15.90
C HIS A 841 -5.78 62.48 -17.14
N VAL A 842 -6.25 62.15 -18.37
CA VAL A 842 -7.02 63.03 -19.32
C VAL A 842 -6.14 63.51 -20.48
N ASN A 843 -6.54 63.57 -21.76
CA ASN A 843 -7.81 63.32 -22.48
C ASN A 843 -7.53 62.38 -23.69
N LEU A 844 -8.43 61.54 -24.24
CA LEU A 844 -9.76 61.79 -24.85
C LEU A 844 -9.70 62.48 -26.24
N SER A 845 -9.85 61.70 -27.32
CA SER A 845 -10.55 62.03 -28.59
C SER A 845 -10.30 60.89 -29.61
N SER A 846 -11.35 60.23 -30.13
CA SER A 846 -11.93 60.36 -31.50
C SER A 846 -11.05 59.80 -32.64
N GLN A 847 -11.55 59.03 -33.62
CA GLN A 847 -12.91 58.54 -33.89
C GLN A 847 -12.87 57.39 -34.93
N ASP A 848 -13.97 56.63 -35.05
CA ASP A 848 -14.65 56.15 -36.28
C ASP A 848 -13.88 55.82 -37.59
N SER A 849 -14.28 54.84 -38.42
CA SER A 849 -15.29 53.77 -38.30
C SER A 849 -15.33 52.89 -39.57
N GLN A 850 -15.64 51.59 -39.45
CA GLN A 850 -16.19 50.70 -40.51
C GLN A 850 -15.29 50.43 -41.75
N GLY A 851 -15.41 49.32 -42.50
CA GLY A 851 -16.20 48.09 -42.26
C GLY A 851 -16.29 47.16 -43.49
N PHE A 852 -16.96 46.02 -43.31
CA PHE A 852 -17.55 45.11 -44.32
C PHE A 852 -16.73 44.07 -45.14
N THR A 853 -17.42 42.94 -45.35
CA THR A 853 -17.38 41.95 -46.47
C THR A 853 -16.17 41.03 -46.71
N ASN A 854 -16.37 39.77 -46.29
CA ASN A 854 -16.07 38.55 -47.08
C ASN A 854 -16.91 38.53 -48.39
N PRO A 855 -16.59 37.76 -49.47
CA PRO A 855 -16.53 36.29 -49.39
C PRO A 855 -15.58 35.53 -50.36
N ASN A 856 -15.62 34.19 -50.25
CA ASN A 856 -14.98 33.13 -51.04
C ASN A 856 -14.95 33.28 -52.58
N VAL A 857 -13.98 32.60 -53.22
CA VAL A 857 -14.25 31.68 -54.36
C VAL A 857 -13.11 30.66 -54.54
N ASN A 858 -13.43 29.45 -55.04
CA ASN A 858 -12.47 28.38 -55.37
C ASN A 858 -12.00 28.47 -56.83
N THR A 859 -10.73 28.16 -57.10
CA THR A 859 -10.24 27.33 -58.23
C THR A 859 -8.72 27.13 -58.08
N ASN A 860 -8.02 26.11 -58.56
CA ASN A 860 -8.22 24.69 -58.93
C ASN A 860 -6.94 24.31 -59.72
N SER A 861 -6.52 23.04 -59.73
CA SER A 861 -5.53 22.45 -60.67
C SER A 861 -4.05 22.96 -60.67
N SER A 862 -3.02 22.15 -60.98
CA SER A 862 -2.86 20.67 -61.00
C SER A 862 -1.42 20.26 -61.37
N LEU A 863 -1.04 18.99 -61.11
CA LEU A 863 0.09 18.22 -61.72
C LEU A 863 1.52 18.67 -61.30
N SER A 864 2.56 17.81 -61.24
CA SER A 864 2.67 16.33 -61.34
C SER A 864 4.11 15.84 -61.02
N HIS A 865 4.28 14.51 -60.91
CA HIS A 865 5.55 13.73 -60.93
C HIS A 865 6.44 13.81 -59.66
N THR A 866 6.65 12.76 -58.83
CA THR A 866 7.01 11.32 -58.97
C THR A 866 8.51 11.01 -58.93
N HIS A 867 9.00 10.40 -57.84
CA HIS A 867 9.43 8.98 -57.86
C HIS A 867 9.62 8.36 -56.46
N TYR A 868 9.36 7.05 -56.40
CA TYR A 868 9.65 6.07 -55.33
C TYR A 868 11.10 5.51 -55.48
N PRO A 869 11.69 4.66 -54.60
CA PRO A 869 11.00 3.73 -53.67
C PRO A 869 11.58 3.49 -52.26
N VAL A 870 10.74 2.90 -51.41
CA VAL A 870 11.14 1.99 -50.32
C VAL A 870 10.48 0.64 -50.60
N LYS A 871 11.15 -0.47 -50.24
CA LYS A 871 10.68 -1.83 -50.54
C LYS A 871 9.74 -2.34 -49.44
N GLU A 872 8.57 -2.81 -49.84
CA GLU A 872 7.75 -3.70 -49.01
C GLU A 872 8.38 -5.10 -48.95
N ARG A 873 8.09 -5.84 -47.88
CA ARG A 873 8.31 -7.29 -47.78
C ARG A 873 6.98 -7.92 -47.39
N GLU A 874 6.38 -8.63 -48.33
CA GLU A 874 5.22 -9.47 -48.06
C GLU A 874 5.60 -10.62 -47.11
N VAL A 875 4.71 -10.97 -46.19
CA VAL A 875 4.75 -12.24 -45.45
C VAL A 875 3.42 -12.94 -45.72
N ALA A 876 3.47 -14.03 -46.46
CA ALA A 876 2.29 -14.83 -46.77
C ALA A 876 1.84 -15.62 -45.53
N ILE A 877 0.53 -15.60 -45.25
CA ILE A 877 -0.10 -16.47 -44.26
C ILE A 877 -0.64 -17.69 -45.02
N ASP A 878 0.06 -18.83 -44.95
CA ASP A 878 -0.39 -20.08 -45.59
C ASP A 878 -1.49 -20.73 -44.75
N ILE A 879 -2.67 -20.95 -45.36
CA ILE A 879 -3.84 -21.52 -44.70
C ILE A 879 -3.96 -22.99 -45.10
N ARG A 880 -3.78 -23.89 -44.14
CA ARG A 880 -4.08 -25.32 -44.33
C ARG A 880 -5.04 -25.82 -43.26
N ARG A 881 -6.08 -26.51 -43.74
CA ARG A 881 -7.05 -27.25 -42.93
C ARG A 881 -6.63 -28.71 -42.81
N SER A 882 -7.21 -29.40 -41.83
CA SER A 882 -7.39 -30.85 -41.87
C SER A 882 -8.59 -31.24 -41.01
N GLU A 883 -9.72 -31.47 -41.69
CA GLU A 883 -10.96 -32.09 -41.21
C GLU A 883 -10.78 -33.65 -41.09
N ASP A 884 -11.55 -34.45 -40.32
CA ASP A 884 -12.74 -34.18 -39.50
C ASP A 884 -12.46 -34.25 -37.97
N ASP A 885 -12.82 -35.21 -37.09
CA ASP A 885 -13.57 -36.50 -37.13
C ASP A 885 -14.24 -36.80 -35.75
N THR A 886 -15.26 -37.68 -35.69
CA THR A 886 -15.99 -38.14 -34.47
C THR A 886 -16.55 -39.56 -34.67
N PRO A 887 -16.64 -40.41 -33.63
CA PRO A 887 -18.00 -40.90 -33.27
C PRO A 887 -18.27 -41.36 -31.81
N GLN A 888 -19.50 -41.06 -31.36
CA GLN A 888 -20.52 -41.91 -30.69
C GLN A 888 -20.25 -42.78 -29.44
N ASP A 889 -21.34 -43.01 -28.69
CA ASP A 889 -21.50 -44.01 -27.62
C ASP A 889 -21.36 -45.47 -28.10
N GLU A 890 -20.93 -46.37 -27.21
CA GLU A 890 -21.67 -47.62 -26.97
C GLU A 890 -21.37 -48.23 -25.59
N SER A 891 -22.18 -49.20 -25.15
CA SER A 891 -22.10 -49.84 -23.83
C SER A 891 -22.10 -51.37 -23.94
N HIS A 892 -21.28 -52.10 -23.14
CA HIS A 892 -21.71 -53.32 -22.38
C HIS A 892 -20.59 -54.20 -21.74
N ILE A 893 -20.75 -54.47 -20.42
CA ILE A 893 -20.82 -55.81 -19.76
C ILE A 893 -19.56 -56.71 -19.51
N GLN A 894 -19.50 -57.25 -18.26
CA GLN A 894 -18.72 -58.41 -17.71
C GLN A 894 -17.20 -58.22 -17.53
N HIS A 895 -16.52 -58.74 -16.49
CA HIS A 895 -16.71 -59.92 -15.61
C HIS A 895 -16.85 -59.54 -14.09
N ARG A 896 -17.48 -60.30 -13.16
CA ARG A 896 -17.18 -61.64 -12.56
C ARG A 896 -15.77 -61.75 -11.91
N LYS A 897 -15.56 -62.34 -10.71
CA LYS A 897 -16.45 -62.78 -9.60
C LYS A 897 -15.59 -63.27 -8.40
N GLU A 898 -16.01 -63.02 -7.14
CA GLU A 898 -15.70 -63.69 -5.84
C GLU A 898 -15.87 -62.65 -4.69
N GLY A 899 -16.18 -62.94 -3.41
CA GLY A 899 -16.44 -64.17 -2.66
C GLY A 899 -15.83 -64.05 -1.22
N SER A 900 -16.46 -64.39 -0.08
CA SER A 900 -17.84 -64.80 0.22
C SER A 900 -18.13 -64.85 1.75
N SER A 901 -19.37 -64.55 2.18
CA SER A 901 -19.98 -64.92 3.50
C SER A 901 -19.36 -64.28 4.78
N VAL A 902 -19.97 -64.27 5.98
CA VAL A 902 -21.09 -65.05 6.57
C VAL A 902 -22.12 -64.17 7.33
N LYS A 903 -23.33 -64.73 7.47
CA LYS A 903 -24.51 -64.40 8.31
C LYS A 903 -24.16 -64.35 9.83
N SER A 904 -25.01 -64.05 10.84
CA SER A 904 -26.39 -63.56 11.07
C SER A 904 -26.46 -63.10 12.56
N THR A 905 -27.52 -62.58 13.22
CA THR A 905 -29.00 -62.57 13.04
C THR A 905 -29.53 -61.23 13.65
N GLY A 906 -30.79 -60.94 14.03
CA GLY A 906 -32.06 -61.68 14.14
C GLY A 906 -33.19 -60.80 14.71
N TRP A 907 -34.26 -61.40 15.26
CA TRP A 907 -35.42 -60.73 15.88
C TRP A 907 -35.45 -60.91 17.41
N GLY A 908 -36.13 -59.99 18.13
CA GLY A 908 -36.53 -60.20 19.53
C GLY A 908 -37.37 -59.03 20.08
N SER A 909 -38.61 -59.28 20.47
CA SER A 909 -39.56 -58.28 20.98
C SER A 909 -40.32 -58.79 22.20
N THR A 910 -40.37 -58.01 23.28
CA THR A 910 -41.39 -58.13 24.35
C THR A 910 -41.51 -56.83 25.16
N SER A 911 -42.64 -56.70 25.85
CA SER A 911 -42.98 -55.66 26.82
C SER A 911 -42.39 -55.94 28.23
N ASP A 912 -42.52 -55.00 29.16
CA ASP A 912 -43.50 -55.12 30.27
C ASP A 912 -43.59 -53.84 31.12
N GLU A 913 -44.59 -53.77 32.00
CA GLU A 913 -44.92 -52.61 32.86
C GLU A 913 -44.25 -52.67 34.24
N GLU A 914 -44.00 -51.51 34.87
CA GLU A 914 -44.39 -51.10 36.25
C GLU A 914 -43.85 -49.67 36.48
N LYS A 915 -44.55 -48.63 36.97
CA LYS A 915 -45.67 -48.36 37.93
C LYS A 915 -45.19 -47.86 39.30
N HIS A 916 -45.66 -46.64 39.63
CA HIS A 916 -45.57 -45.96 40.94
C HIS A 916 -44.15 -45.53 41.40
N THR A 917 -43.97 -44.52 42.23
CA THR A 917 -44.92 -43.72 43.06
C THR A 917 -44.93 -42.24 42.70
N ALA A 918 -45.88 -41.48 43.27
CA ALA A 918 -46.06 -40.05 43.04
C ALA A 918 -45.81 -39.24 44.32
N ASN A 919 -45.54 -37.93 44.18
CA ASN A 919 -45.95 -36.99 45.20
C ASN A 919 -46.34 -35.62 44.61
N ARG A 920 -47.43 -35.04 45.11
CA ARG A 920 -47.92 -33.70 44.74
C ARG A 920 -47.81 -32.79 45.96
N ILE A 921 -47.23 -31.60 45.80
CA ILE A 921 -47.64 -30.41 46.55
C ILE A 921 -47.79 -29.26 45.54
N SER A 922 -48.80 -28.42 45.73
CA SER A 922 -49.21 -27.36 44.80
C SER A 922 -48.99 -25.96 45.36
N SER A 923 -48.59 -25.03 44.49
CA SER A 923 -49.00 -23.63 44.56
C SER A 923 -49.13 -23.09 43.12
N ARG A 924 -49.90 -22.00 42.91
CA ARG A 924 -50.40 -21.60 41.58
C ARG A 924 -50.72 -20.10 41.53
N SER A 925 -50.52 -19.47 40.38
CA SER A 925 -50.87 -18.06 40.06
C SER A 925 -50.01 -17.02 40.80
N CYS A 926 -49.85 -15.76 40.33
CA CYS A 926 -50.44 -15.02 39.21
C CYS A 926 -49.36 -14.63 38.17
N MET A 927 -49.64 -14.58 36.86
CA MET A 927 -50.25 -13.46 36.09
C MET A 927 -49.53 -12.10 36.25
N LEU A 928 -49.26 -11.33 35.19
CA LEU A 928 -49.14 -11.62 33.74
C LEU A 928 -48.41 -10.39 33.12
N VAL A 929 -47.76 -10.57 31.96
CA VAL A 929 -47.11 -9.50 31.19
C VAL A 929 -48.01 -9.10 30.02
#